data_AF-A0A965VRM5-F1
#
_entry.id   AF-A0A965VRM5-F1
#
_cell.length_a   1.000
_cell.length_b   1.000
_cell.length_c   1.000
_cell.angle_alpha   90.00
_cell.angle_beta   90.00
_cell.angle_gamma   90.00
#
_symmetry.space_group_name_H-M   'P 1'
#
loop_
_entity.id
_entity.type
_entity.pdbx_description
1 polymer ?
#
loop_
_entity_poly.entity_id
_entity_poly.type
_entity_poly.pdbx_seq_one_letter_code
_entity_poly.pdbx_strand_id
1 'polypeptide(L)'
;MRKLFKGSLSLMVLFCAANLSSASCIAAEAGINLYPVKGIFVAEEKEGAKAGRISKDFESAFDKKAAISFYQEEFKKLFGNMVTNITDQNKFKTFAASVQIIRASKYQVEKPNGTVDTYLPVTLSFYITNPMTSEVIFRNTQTEYPAPYNEPKGSQDASKVKKLYNDTFKSLLSDALKNAKEKFTPFAIETHIKTDWKGYLVFDRGLDEGISKGDTLTDAKGNQVSIIHAGNKYAVGLPLLGDPDKDAAFVKFSNTSVADLKKPRALVLNGGSPEDFSGEVPTQLFSDALGNKASFSIVPINRTFAAVQKAYVEDTKVSQKVTRSREVPEFFIRTKMLNPIFLEKPSSQDYVKYQTYKAVGFAELLDSSGRVHYTTMADEKIDDEVVHKVAFATEARREIVMKNVLIRLAEDFSNNVKFQKNEIKLIEDSDGNFRVEDSLGVLVPGYSTTVFRNIGSVSDIDEEVQIPIWTANVSVRKENTVAIQKVLPTKADAPELKAGDVLVFDSVSSSATLKIATFGMCRNAENLGGDSFSEFTDFAYFFSTKSSPGPFFADESLEKQVAQLINPENGFKEKTAFHLGKPKYCLDPIYKIKAATERVICSDSESYCNEDLNMAGGLRIRSGGNDVGKAAFGVDMHIPVTKSNKTEMIRVELFNNAAPLFEKIMKAVNERQF
;
A
#
# COMPACT_ATOMS: atom_id res chain seq x y z
N MET A 1 -8.74 -54.05 20.52
CA MET A 1 -8.81 -55.29 19.71
C MET A 1 -7.54 -55.42 18.90
N ARG A 2 -6.95 -56.61 18.92
CA ARG A 2 -5.61 -57.00 18.45
C ARG A 2 -5.69 -57.62 17.05
N LYS A 3 -4.55 -57.59 16.32
CA LYS A 3 -4.14 -58.42 15.16
C LYS A 3 -4.72 -58.00 13.79
N LEU A 4 -4.02 -58.12 12.65
CA LEU A 4 -2.67 -58.55 12.24
C LEU A 4 -2.59 -58.24 10.72
N PHE A 5 -1.45 -57.79 10.19
CA PHE A 5 -0.82 -58.43 9.02
C PHE A 5 0.64 -57.99 8.92
N LYS A 6 1.53 -58.99 8.88
CA LYS A 6 2.98 -58.92 8.64
C LYS A 6 3.24 -59.39 7.20
N GLY A 7 4.26 -58.81 6.57
CA GLY A 7 4.97 -59.33 5.39
C GLY A 7 6.03 -58.32 4.98
N SER A 8 7.19 -58.31 5.63
CA SER A 8 8.44 -58.96 5.20
C SER A 8 9.09 -58.32 3.97
N LEU A 9 10.08 -57.46 4.18
CA LEU A 9 11.36 -57.53 3.46
C LEU A 9 12.47 -56.88 4.32
N SER A 10 13.34 -57.71 4.86
CA SER A 10 14.65 -57.30 5.39
C SER A 10 15.59 -57.03 4.21
N LEU A 11 16.23 -55.86 4.15
CA LEU A 11 17.68 -55.78 3.92
C LEU A 11 18.25 -54.38 4.22
N MET A 12 19.26 -54.37 5.09
CA MET A 12 20.34 -53.39 5.23
C MET A 12 19.99 -51.93 5.59
N VAL A 13 19.94 -51.70 6.90
CA VAL A 13 20.36 -50.45 7.54
C VAL A 13 21.86 -50.27 7.27
N LEU A 14 22.22 -49.32 6.41
CA LEU A 14 23.52 -48.66 6.49
C LEU A 14 23.28 -47.20 6.89
N PHE A 15 23.73 -46.87 8.10
CA PHE A 15 23.88 -45.51 8.57
C PHE A 15 24.77 -44.72 7.60
N CYS A 16 24.24 -43.64 7.04
CA CYS A 16 25.05 -42.50 6.66
C CYS A 16 24.38 -41.25 7.22
N ALA A 17 24.75 -40.92 8.45
CA ALA A 17 24.73 -39.56 8.93
C ALA A 17 25.74 -38.76 8.10
N ALA A 18 25.26 -37.84 7.26
CA ALA A 18 26.07 -36.76 6.71
C ALA A 18 25.19 -35.64 6.14
N ASN A 19 25.36 -34.46 6.75
CA ASN A 19 25.22 -33.12 6.17
C ASN A 19 23.81 -32.53 5.98
N LEU A 20 23.41 -31.78 7.03
CA LEU A 20 22.81 -30.46 6.88
C LEU A 20 23.69 -29.57 5.97
N SER A 21 23.48 -29.61 4.65
CA SER A 21 24.04 -28.61 3.72
C SER A 21 23.24 -28.46 2.42
N SER A 22 21.93 -28.69 2.44
CA SER A 22 21.08 -28.68 1.24
C SER A 22 20.23 -27.41 1.13
N ALA A 23 20.85 -26.23 1.25
CA ALA A 23 20.14 -24.98 0.99
C ALA A 23 20.93 -23.98 0.13
N SER A 24 22.23 -24.21 -0.09
CA SER A 24 23.06 -23.48 -1.07
C SER A 24 22.65 -23.75 -2.53
N CYS A 25 21.81 -24.77 -2.79
CA CYS A 25 21.41 -25.17 -4.14
C CYS A 25 20.29 -24.33 -4.76
N ILE A 26 19.38 -23.72 -4.00
CA ILE A 26 18.11 -23.23 -4.59
C ILE A 26 18.30 -21.92 -5.39
N ALA A 27 19.14 -20.99 -4.93
CA ALA A 27 19.46 -19.77 -5.70
C ALA A 27 20.40 -20.06 -6.89
N ALA A 28 21.28 -21.07 -6.74
CA ALA A 28 22.15 -21.55 -7.80
C ALA A 28 21.37 -22.32 -8.89
N GLU A 29 20.31 -23.06 -8.52
CA GLU A 29 19.38 -23.74 -9.45
C GLU A 29 18.63 -22.75 -10.34
N ALA A 30 18.25 -21.58 -9.82
CA ALA A 30 17.66 -20.50 -10.61
C ALA A 30 18.71 -19.68 -11.39
N GLY A 31 20.02 -19.88 -11.15
CA GLY A 31 21.08 -19.12 -11.79
C GLY A 31 21.17 -17.65 -11.38
N ILE A 32 20.68 -17.28 -10.20
CA ILE A 32 20.77 -15.92 -9.65
C ILE A 32 21.95 -15.77 -8.67
N ASN A 33 22.52 -14.57 -8.64
CA ASN A 33 23.55 -14.16 -7.69
C ASN A 33 22.96 -13.16 -6.68
N LEU A 34 23.42 -13.23 -5.43
CA LEU A 34 23.05 -12.26 -4.40
C LEU A 34 24.28 -11.43 -3.99
N TYR A 35 24.11 -10.11 -4.01
CA TYR A 35 25.08 -9.13 -3.52
C TYR A 35 24.55 -8.52 -2.22
N PRO A 36 25.14 -8.83 -1.05
CA PRO A 36 24.76 -8.22 0.21
C PRO A 36 25.29 -6.78 0.29
N VAL A 37 24.42 -5.79 0.17
CA VAL A 37 24.82 -4.37 0.20
C VAL A 37 25.50 -4.05 1.53
N LYS A 38 26.68 -3.42 1.49
CA LYS A 38 27.48 -3.09 2.68
C LYS A 38 26.92 -1.89 3.44
N GLY A 39 25.69 -2.00 3.93
CA GLY A 39 25.01 -0.95 4.67
C GLY A 39 23.79 -1.44 5.43
N ILE A 40 23.53 -0.81 6.57
CA ILE A 40 22.24 -0.84 7.25
C ILE A 40 21.61 0.55 7.10
N PHE A 41 20.41 0.58 6.55
CA PHE A 41 19.70 1.81 6.23
C PHE A 41 18.61 2.06 7.28
N VAL A 42 18.34 3.32 7.55
CA VAL A 42 17.31 3.73 8.51
C VAL A 42 16.34 4.60 7.74
N ALA A 43 15.04 4.35 7.87
CA ALA A 43 14.02 5.13 7.17
C ALA A 43 14.12 6.60 7.59
N GLU A 44 14.24 7.51 6.61
CA GLU A 44 14.44 8.94 6.87
C GLU A 44 13.26 9.56 7.65
N GLU A 45 13.60 10.43 8.59
CA GLU A 45 12.66 11.28 9.31
C GLU A 45 12.61 12.66 8.65
N LYS A 46 11.41 13.26 8.59
CA LYS A 46 11.31 14.69 8.25
C LYS A 46 11.85 15.48 9.44
N GLU A 47 12.70 16.46 9.16
CA GLU A 47 13.27 17.38 10.14
C GLU A 47 12.14 18.02 10.98
N GLY A 48 12.22 17.91 12.31
CA GLY A 48 11.24 18.50 13.25
C GLY A 48 10.11 17.59 13.77
N ALA A 49 10.14 16.28 13.53
CA ALA A 49 9.18 15.34 14.13
C ALA A 49 9.28 15.30 15.67
N LYS A 50 8.16 15.47 16.39
CA LYS A 50 8.12 15.55 17.87
C LYS A 50 8.38 14.22 18.58
N ALA A 51 8.17 13.09 17.90
CA ALA A 51 8.51 11.75 18.36
C ALA A 51 9.06 10.95 17.17
N GLY A 52 10.37 10.75 17.12
CA GLY A 52 11.03 9.98 16.07
C GLY A 52 10.57 8.52 16.07
N ARG A 53 10.41 7.93 14.87
CA ARG A 53 10.24 6.48 14.68
C ARG A 53 11.46 5.71 15.19
N ILE A 54 12.60 6.40 15.21
CA ILE A 54 13.85 5.94 15.78
C ILE A 54 14.09 6.73 17.06
N SER A 55 14.11 6.03 18.18
CA SER A 55 14.42 6.67 19.47
C SER A 55 15.86 7.15 19.48
N LYS A 56 16.12 8.33 20.08
CA LYS A 56 17.48 8.84 20.29
C LYS A 56 18.38 7.86 21.05
N ASP A 57 17.78 7.08 21.94
CA ASP A 57 18.46 6.00 22.67
C ASP A 57 18.94 4.92 21.71
N PHE A 58 18.15 4.56 20.69
CA PHE A 58 18.58 3.63 19.65
C PHE A 58 19.71 4.23 18.82
N GLU A 59 19.59 5.47 18.34
CA GLU A 59 20.65 6.13 17.54
C GLU A 59 21.98 6.18 18.28
N SER A 60 21.93 6.47 19.58
CA SER A 60 23.12 6.53 20.45
C SER A 60 23.68 5.13 20.76
N ALA A 61 22.83 4.10 20.76
CA ALA A 61 23.20 2.72 21.07
C ALA A 61 23.68 1.91 19.85
N PHE A 62 23.20 2.25 18.66
CA PHE A 62 23.32 1.44 17.46
C PHE A 62 24.74 1.51 16.89
N ASP A 63 25.49 0.43 17.03
CA ASP A 63 26.81 0.30 16.39
C ASP A 63 26.63 -0.14 14.93
N LYS A 64 26.50 0.84 14.05
CA LYS A 64 26.32 0.61 12.62
C LYS A 64 27.43 -0.24 12.00
N LYS A 65 28.68 -0.09 12.45
CA LYS A 65 29.82 -0.83 11.87
C LYS A 65 29.74 -2.30 12.28
N ALA A 66 29.49 -2.57 13.56
CA ALA A 66 29.29 -3.94 14.05
C ALA A 66 28.05 -4.60 13.42
N ALA A 67 26.96 -3.85 13.24
CA ALA A 67 25.75 -4.32 12.59
C ALA A 67 25.99 -4.71 11.11
N ILE A 68 26.75 -3.91 10.36
CA ILE A 68 27.13 -4.24 8.97
C ILE A 68 27.99 -5.51 8.93
N SER A 69 29.00 -5.63 9.80
CA SER A 69 29.84 -6.84 9.86
C SER A 69 29.00 -8.09 10.17
N PHE A 70 28.13 -8.00 11.18
CA PHE A 70 27.24 -9.09 11.56
C PHE A 70 26.27 -9.47 10.43
N TYR A 71 25.71 -8.49 9.72
CA TYR A 71 24.89 -8.73 8.53
C TYR A 71 25.63 -9.54 7.46
N GLN A 72 26.84 -9.11 7.10
CA GLN A 72 27.64 -9.77 6.07
C GLN A 72 28.01 -11.20 6.47
N GLU A 73 28.36 -11.43 7.74
CA GLU A 73 28.69 -12.75 8.29
C GLU A 73 27.47 -13.69 8.31
N GLU A 74 26.33 -13.24 8.86
CA GLU A 74 25.13 -14.07 8.98
C GLU A 74 24.51 -14.35 7.60
N PHE A 75 24.57 -13.37 6.67
CA PHE A 75 24.16 -13.59 5.28
C PHE A 75 25.04 -14.65 4.62
N LYS A 76 26.37 -14.54 4.74
CA LYS A 76 27.31 -15.54 4.19
C LYS A 76 27.02 -16.94 4.72
N LYS A 77 26.75 -17.05 6.02
CA LYS A 77 26.43 -18.32 6.68
C LYS A 77 25.15 -18.94 6.16
N LEU A 78 24.10 -18.16 5.92
CA LEU A 78 22.78 -18.66 5.51
C LEU A 78 22.63 -18.87 4.00
N PHE A 79 23.14 -17.95 3.18
CA PHE A 79 23.01 -17.99 1.72
C PHE A 79 24.24 -18.61 1.03
N GLY A 80 25.39 -18.69 1.71
CA GLY A 80 26.61 -19.29 1.18
C GLY A 80 27.32 -18.39 0.16
N ASN A 81 27.16 -18.71 -1.12
CA ASN A 81 27.84 -18.05 -2.23
C ASN A 81 27.23 -16.68 -2.52
N MET A 82 27.90 -15.64 -2.02
CA MET A 82 27.60 -14.25 -2.32
C MET A 82 28.58 -13.75 -3.38
N VAL A 83 28.10 -12.94 -4.33
CA VAL A 83 29.03 -12.19 -5.18
C VAL A 83 29.57 -11.00 -4.39
N THR A 84 30.88 -10.81 -4.46
CA THR A 84 31.56 -9.69 -3.79
C THR A 84 31.53 -8.41 -4.60
N ASN A 85 31.17 -8.49 -5.88
CA ASN A 85 31.08 -7.36 -6.80
C ASN A 85 30.00 -7.58 -7.86
N ILE A 86 29.36 -6.49 -8.30
CA ILE A 86 28.49 -6.46 -9.47
C ILE A 86 29.35 -5.98 -10.65
N THR A 87 29.35 -6.72 -11.75
CA THR A 87 30.14 -6.43 -12.95
C THR A 87 29.27 -6.46 -14.20
N ASP A 88 29.77 -5.96 -15.32
CA ASP A 88 29.04 -6.03 -16.59
C ASP A 88 28.68 -7.47 -17.00
N GLN A 89 29.48 -8.46 -16.61
CA GLN A 89 29.21 -9.87 -16.91
C GLN A 89 28.11 -10.48 -16.04
N ASN A 90 27.91 -10.00 -14.80
CA ASN A 90 26.98 -10.63 -13.85
C ASN A 90 25.77 -9.75 -13.48
N LYS A 91 25.76 -8.46 -13.82
CA LYS A 91 24.77 -7.47 -13.33
C LYS A 91 23.31 -7.84 -13.61
N PHE A 92 23.04 -8.57 -14.70
CA PHE A 92 21.69 -8.98 -15.08
C PHE A 92 21.18 -10.21 -14.34
N LYS A 93 22.07 -10.94 -13.65
CA LYS A 93 21.73 -12.09 -12.81
C LYS A 93 21.98 -11.81 -11.32
N THR A 94 22.49 -10.63 -10.97
CA THR A 94 22.83 -10.27 -9.59
C THR A 94 21.77 -9.36 -8.97
N PHE A 95 21.26 -9.76 -7.82
CA PHE A 95 20.28 -8.99 -7.04
C PHE A 95 20.92 -8.41 -5.78
N ALA A 96 20.54 -7.18 -5.44
CA ALA A 96 21.03 -6.47 -4.27
C ALA A 96 20.17 -6.81 -3.04
N ALA A 97 20.78 -7.36 -2.00
CA ALA A 97 20.15 -7.65 -0.73
C ALA A 97 20.46 -6.55 0.29
N SER A 98 19.44 -5.92 0.86
CA SER A 98 19.59 -4.77 1.78
C SER A 98 18.70 -4.89 3.01
N VAL A 99 19.16 -4.29 4.12
CA VAL A 99 18.51 -4.32 5.43
C VAL A 99 18.15 -2.90 5.85
N GLN A 100 16.92 -2.73 6.33
CA GLN A 100 16.37 -1.43 6.69
C GLN A 100 15.72 -1.47 8.06
N ILE A 101 16.06 -0.53 8.92
CA ILE A 101 15.39 -0.30 10.19
C ILE A 101 14.26 0.68 9.94
N ILE A 102 13.03 0.20 10.10
CA ILE A 102 11.81 0.98 9.89
C ILE A 102 11.42 1.71 11.18
N ARG A 103 11.73 1.08 12.33
CA ARG A 103 11.36 1.59 13.65
C ARG A 103 12.27 1.03 14.74
N ALA A 104 12.57 1.85 15.74
CA ALA A 104 13.17 1.43 17.00
C ALA A 104 12.66 2.31 18.14
N SER A 105 11.67 1.82 18.88
CA SER A 105 10.95 2.61 19.90
C SER A 105 11.30 2.15 21.32
N LYS A 106 11.08 3.04 22.28
CA LYS A 106 11.22 2.76 23.73
C LYS A 106 9.91 3.08 24.43
N TYR A 107 9.37 2.11 25.15
CA TYR A 107 8.21 2.28 26.01
C TYR A 107 8.58 1.93 27.45
N GLN A 108 7.95 2.61 28.40
CA GLN A 108 8.18 2.38 29.82
C GLN A 108 6.85 2.24 30.55
N VAL A 109 6.74 1.22 31.40
CA VAL A 109 5.57 0.95 32.25
C VAL A 109 6.02 1.00 33.69
N GLU A 110 5.63 2.06 34.40
CA GLU A 110 5.91 2.18 35.83
C GLU A 110 4.97 1.27 36.64
N LYS A 111 5.53 0.51 37.59
CA LYS A 111 4.82 -0.40 38.46
C LYS A 111 4.64 0.19 39.87
N PRO A 112 3.57 -0.18 40.59
CA PRO A 112 3.29 0.32 41.94
C PRO A 112 4.39 0.04 42.97
N ASN A 113 5.20 -0.99 42.76
CA ASN A 113 6.33 -1.35 43.62
C ASN A 113 7.60 -0.51 43.37
N GLY A 114 7.50 0.59 42.61
CA GLY A 114 8.62 1.51 42.36
C GLY A 114 9.59 1.02 41.29
N THR A 115 9.22 0.01 40.50
CA THR A 115 10.01 -0.44 39.34
C THR A 115 9.38 0.00 38.03
N VAL A 116 10.12 -0.09 36.93
CA VAL A 116 9.74 0.31 35.58
C VAL A 116 10.09 -0.84 34.65
N ASP A 117 9.11 -1.35 33.93
CA ASP A 117 9.34 -2.26 32.80
C ASP A 117 9.67 -1.42 31.56
N THR A 118 10.79 -1.70 30.91
CA THR A 118 11.15 -1.04 29.65
C THR A 118 11.01 -2.02 28.49
N TYR A 119 10.25 -1.63 27.46
CA TYR A 119 10.05 -2.36 26.21
C TYR A 119 10.76 -1.65 25.07
N LEU A 120 11.51 -2.38 24.25
CA LEU A 120 12.35 -1.83 23.20
C LEU A 120 12.05 -2.47 21.83
N PRO A 121 10.84 -2.32 21.26
CA PRO A 121 10.53 -2.98 20.00
C PRO A 121 11.32 -2.38 18.83
N VAL A 122 11.80 -3.27 17.96
CA VAL A 122 12.52 -2.93 16.74
C VAL A 122 11.82 -3.57 15.55
N THR A 123 11.65 -2.81 14.47
CA THR A 123 11.10 -3.30 13.20
C THR A 123 12.14 -3.17 12.10
N LEU A 124 12.38 -4.26 11.39
CA LEU A 124 13.37 -4.40 10.34
C LEU A 124 12.72 -4.99 9.09
N SER A 125 13.15 -4.49 7.93
CA SER A 125 12.77 -5.03 6.62
C SER A 125 14.02 -5.46 5.86
N PHE A 126 13.97 -6.68 5.33
CA PHE A 126 14.96 -7.23 4.42
C PHE A 126 14.41 -7.25 3.00
N TYR A 127 15.18 -6.72 2.05
CA TYR A 127 14.79 -6.53 0.65
C TYR A 127 15.78 -7.23 -0.27
N ILE A 128 15.28 -7.91 -1.31
CA ILE A 128 16.06 -8.32 -2.48
C ILE A 128 15.52 -7.57 -3.69
N THR A 129 16.37 -6.72 -4.27
CA THR A 129 16.03 -5.79 -5.35
C THR A 129 16.85 -6.09 -6.58
N ASN A 130 16.23 -6.06 -7.76
CA ASN A 130 16.95 -6.07 -9.02
C ASN A 130 17.62 -4.70 -9.20
N PRO A 131 18.96 -4.61 -9.15
CA PRO A 131 19.65 -3.34 -9.26
C PRO A 131 19.45 -2.70 -10.64
N MET A 132 19.10 -3.46 -11.69
CA MET A 132 18.93 -2.95 -13.06
C MET A 132 17.55 -2.33 -13.32
N THR A 133 16.50 -2.83 -12.66
CA THR A 133 15.10 -2.39 -12.88
C THR A 133 14.50 -1.64 -11.70
N SER A 134 15.19 -1.60 -10.56
CA SER A 134 14.66 -1.11 -9.27
C SER A 134 13.48 -1.93 -8.72
N GLU A 135 13.19 -3.09 -9.29
CA GLU A 135 12.11 -3.96 -8.83
C GLU A 135 12.50 -4.73 -7.57
N VAL A 136 11.68 -4.62 -6.53
CA VAL A 136 11.79 -5.44 -5.33
C VAL A 136 11.09 -6.77 -5.59
N ILE A 137 11.87 -7.85 -5.71
CA ILE A 137 11.34 -9.19 -5.97
C ILE A 137 11.06 -9.97 -4.68
N PHE A 138 11.65 -9.55 -3.55
CA PHE A 138 11.41 -10.14 -2.24
C PHE A 138 11.47 -9.08 -1.15
N ARG A 139 10.53 -9.16 -0.21
CA ARG A 139 10.49 -8.36 1.00
C ARG A 139 10.07 -9.23 2.17
N ASN A 140 10.76 -9.08 3.29
CA ASN A 140 10.40 -9.69 4.56
C ASN A 140 10.54 -8.65 5.68
N THR A 141 9.44 -8.31 6.32
CA THR A 141 9.40 -7.34 7.41
C THR A 141 9.05 -8.04 8.70
N GLN A 142 9.79 -7.76 9.75
CA GLN A 142 9.61 -8.36 11.07
C GLN A 142 9.72 -7.31 12.16
N THR A 143 8.95 -7.51 13.21
CA THR A 143 9.02 -6.74 14.44
C THR A 143 9.30 -7.70 15.59
N GLU A 144 10.34 -7.42 16.36
CA GLU A 144 10.62 -8.14 17.61
C GLU A 144 10.23 -7.26 18.80
N TYR A 145 9.51 -7.86 19.74
CA TYR A 145 9.18 -7.28 21.03
C TYR A 145 10.01 -8.03 22.07
N PRO A 146 11.23 -7.56 22.40
CA PRO A 146 12.04 -8.23 23.40
C PRO A 146 11.30 -8.24 24.75
N ALA A 147 11.55 -9.27 25.56
CA ALA A 147 10.99 -9.34 26.89
C ALA A 147 11.33 -8.05 27.67
N PRO A 148 10.35 -7.43 28.33
CA PRO A 148 10.63 -6.23 29.10
C PRO A 148 11.60 -6.55 30.23
N TYR A 149 12.51 -5.64 30.51
CA TYR A 149 13.34 -5.73 31.69
C TYR A 149 12.86 -4.72 32.74
N ASN A 150 12.90 -5.15 34.00
CA ASN A 150 12.39 -4.44 35.14
C ASN A 150 13.53 -3.77 35.90
N GLU A 151 13.43 -2.47 36.17
CA GLU A 151 14.43 -1.72 36.95
C GLU A 151 13.79 -0.80 37.97
N PRO A 152 14.44 -0.49 39.11
CA PRO A 152 13.99 0.58 39.98
C PRO A 152 13.81 1.92 39.23
N LYS A 153 12.79 2.68 39.59
CA LYS A 153 12.53 4.00 39.00
C LYS A 153 13.71 4.93 39.27
N GLY A 154 14.25 5.54 38.22
CA GLY A 154 15.39 6.46 38.29
C GLY A 154 16.77 5.78 38.24
N SER A 155 16.83 4.45 38.17
CA SER A 155 18.07 3.70 38.01
C SER A 155 18.23 3.11 36.60
N GLN A 156 17.65 3.75 35.57
CA GLN A 156 17.67 3.21 34.21
C GLN A 156 19.10 3.12 33.67
N ASP A 157 19.53 1.91 33.37
CA ASP A 157 20.90 1.65 32.91
C ASP A 157 20.99 1.80 31.38
N ALA A 158 21.59 2.90 30.91
CA ALA A 158 21.81 3.15 29.49
C ALA A 158 22.62 2.03 28.80
N SER A 159 23.50 1.32 29.54
CA SER A 159 24.27 0.21 29.00
C SER A 159 23.39 -1.03 28.72
N LYS A 160 22.34 -1.26 29.54
CA LYS A 160 21.35 -2.32 29.29
C LYS A 160 20.46 -1.99 28.09
N VAL A 161 20.00 -0.75 27.96
CA VAL A 161 19.26 -0.29 26.77
C VAL A 161 20.09 -0.54 25.52
N LYS A 162 21.37 -0.14 25.55
CA LYS A 162 22.29 -0.34 24.42
C LYS A 162 22.50 -1.81 24.09
N LYS A 163 22.72 -2.65 25.10
CA LYS A 163 22.89 -4.09 24.91
C LYS A 163 21.62 -4.70 24.29
N LEU A 164 20.45 -4.41 24.86
CA LEU A 164 19.20 -5.00 24.43
C LEU A 164 18.81 -4.59 23.01
N TYR A 165 19.00 -3.32 22.61
CA TYR A 165 18.79 -2.91 21.22
C TYR A 165 19.70 -3.65 20.24
N ASN A 166 20.99 -3.80 20.57
CA ASN A 166 21.94 -4.52 19.72
C ASN A 166 21.61 -6.02 19.65
N ASP A 167 21.24 -6.64 20.77
CA ASP A 167 20.84 -8.06 20.84
C ASP A 167 19.54 -8.30 20.05
N THR A 168 18.55 -7.43 20.23
CA THR A 168 17.27 -7.46 19.48
C THR A 168 17.52 -7.28 17.99
N PHE A 169 18.36 -6.32 17.57
CA PHE A 169 18.71 -6.15 16.16
C PHE A 169 19.35 -7.41 15.57
N LYS A 170 20.30 -8.03 16.28
CA LYS A 170 20.97 -9.25 15.81
C LYS A 170 20.01 -10.44 15.71
N SER A 171 19.14 -10.60 16.71
CA SER A 171 18.08 -11.61 16.74
C SER A 171 17.14 -11.43 15.53
N LEU A 172 16.55 -10.25 15.42
CA LEU A 172 15.65 -9.88 14.33
C LEU A 172 16.28 -10.00 12.95
N LEU A 173 17.54 -9.61 12.77
CA LEU A 173 18.24 -9.77 11.50
C LEU A 173 18.46 -11.25 11.16
N SER A 174 18.87 -12.05 12.15
CA SER A 174 19.06 -13.49 11.96
C SER A 174 17.76 -14.16 11.52
N ASP A 175 16.65 -13.81 12.16
CA ASP A 175 15.34 -14.37 11.84
C ASP A 175 14.77 -13.81 10.52
N ALA A 176 15.03 -12.55 10.19
CA ALA A 176 14.75 -11.98 8.87
C ALA A 176 15.48 -12.74 7.75
N LEU A 177 16.76 -13.05 7.95
CA LEU A 177 17.56 -13.79 6.98
C LEU A 177 17.19 -15.28 6.90
N LYS A 178 16.89 -15.95 8.02
CA LYS A 178 16.38 -17.34 8.00
C LYS A 178 15.05 -17.42 7.26
N ASN A 179 14.10 -16.55 7.61
CA ASN A 179 12.80 -16.49 6.93
C ASN A 179 12.96 -16.11 5.46
N ALA A 180 13.92 -15.24 5.12
CA ALA A 180 14.28 -14.97 3.73
C ALA A 180 14.83 -16.22 3.04
N LYS A 181 15.72 -16.97 3.68
CA LYS A 181 16.29 -18.20 3.11
C LYS A 181 15.23 -19.27 2.82
N GLU A 182 14.20 -19.36 3.67
CA GLU A 182 13.08 -20.29 3.52
C GLU A 182 12.08 -19.86 2.45
N LYS A 183 11.78 -18.55 2.35
CA LYS A 183 10.71 -18.02 1.48
C LYS A 183 11.21 -17.46 0.16
N PHE A 184 12.52 -17.25 0.02
CA PHE A 184 13.14 -16.80 -1.22
C PHE A 184 13.49 -18.02 -2.07
N THR A 185 12.51 -18.43 -2.88
CA THR A 185 12.59 -19.49 -3.88
C THR A 185 12.39 -18.89 -5.28
N PRO A 186 13.38 -18.11 -5.77
CA PRO A 186 13.26 -17.46 -7.06
C PRO A 186 13.28 -18.49 -8.18
N PHE A 187 12.61 -18.18 -9.28
CA PHE A 187 12.62 -19.00 -10.48
C PHE A 187 12.82 -18.13 -11.72
N ALA A 188 13.45 -18.71 -12.73
CA ALA A 188 13.63 -18.10 -14.03
C ALA A 188 12.38 -18.34 -14.90
N ILE A 189 11.89 -17.27 -15.52
CA ILE A 189 10.88 -17.34 -16.57
C ILE A 189 11.59 -17.00 -17.87
N GLU A 190 11.82 -18.02 -18.69
CA GLU A 190 12.43 -17.92 -20.01
C GLU A 190 11.36 -17.84 -21.10
N THR A 191 11.54 -16.99 -22.11
CA THR A 191 10.63 -16.83 -23.25
C THR A 191 11.40 -16.48 -24.52
N HIS A 192 10.78 -16.66 -25.68
CA HIS A 192 11.38 -16.40 -26.99
C HIS A 192 10.51 -15.47 -27.82
N ILE A 193 11.16 -14.70 -28.69
CA ILE A 193 10.48 -13.85 -29.67
C ILE A 193 9.90 -14.76 -30.77
N LYS A 194 8.59 -14.74 -30.96
CA LYS A 194 7.90 -15.49 -32.02
C LYS A 194 7.71 -14.69 -33.29
N THR A 195 7.45 -13.40 -33.13
CA THR A 195 7.33 -12.50 -34.28
C THR A 195 7.74 -11.08 -33.92
N ASP A 196 8.13 -10.35 -34.95
CA ASP A 196 8.39 -8.93 -34.91
C ASP A 196 7.37 -8.26 -35.83
N TRP A 197 6.35 -7.68 -35.21
CA TRP A 197 5.32 -6.97 -35.94
C TRP A 197 5.62 -5.49 -35.89
N LYS A 198 6.21 -4.94 -36.96
CA LYS A 198 6.55 -3.51 -37.07
C LYS A 198 7.40 -3.00 -35.90
N GLY A 199 8.35 -3.78 -35.38
CA GLY A 199 9.18 -3.42 -34.24
C GLY A 199 8.55 -3.67 -32.87
N TYR A 200 7.34 -4.23 -32.80
CA TYR A 200 6.78 -4.81 -31.59
C TYR A 200 7.19 -6.27 -31.51
N LEU A 201 7.99 -6.61 -30.51
CA LEU A 201 8.47 -7.98 -30.28
C LEU A 201 7.38 -8.75 -29.53
N VAL A 202 6.89 -9.83 -30.12
CA VAL A 202 5.87 -10.70 -29.52
C VAL A 202 6.56 -11.94 -28.97
N PHE A 203 6.32 -12.21 -27.69
CA PHE A 203 6.89 -13.31 -26.93
C PHE A 203 5.88 -14.44 -26.74
N ASP A 204 6.37 -15.67 -26.65
CA ASP A 204 5.57 -16.91 -26.50
C ASP A 204 5.07 -17.21 -25.08
N ARG A 205 5.22 -16.25 -24.16
CA ARG A 205 4.76 -16.37 -22.78
C ARG A 205 4.15 -15.07 -22.31
N GLY A 206 3.13 -15.17 -21.47
CA GLY A 206 2.38 -14.03 -20.95
C GLY A 206 2.13 -14.15 -19.46
N LEU A 207 0.97 -13.65 -19.04
CA LEU A 207 0.53 -13.65 -17.64
C LEU A 207 0.45 -15.06 -17.04
N ASP A 208 0.12 -16.08 -17.84
CA ASP A 208 0.00 -17.49 -17.44
C ASP A 208 1.32 -18.11 -16.99
N GLU A 209 2.44 -17.60 -17.47
CA GLU A 209 3.79 -18.02 -17.09
C GLU A 209 4.47 -16.96 -16.21
N GLY A 210 3.78 -15.86 -15.92
CA GLY A 210 4.19 -14.82 -15.00
C GLY A 210 4.90 -13.64 -15.65
N ILE A 211 4.82 -13.42 -16.97
CA ILE A 211 5.28 -12.19 -17.63
C ILE A 211 4.15 -11.16 -17.61
N SER A 212 4.44 -9.95 -17.13
CA SER A 212 3.47 -8.87 -16.93
C SER A 212 3.95 -7.57 -17.59
N LYS A 213 3.01 -6.66 -17.84
CA LYS A 213 3.32 -5.27 -18.23
C LYS A 213 4.27 -4.60 -17.22
N GLY A 214 5.25 -3.89 -17.74
CA GLY A 214 6.27 -3.16 -16.99
C GLY A 214 7.48 -4.01 -16.61
N ASP A 215 7.48 -5.31 -16.90
CA ASP A 215 8.65 -6.15 -16.69
C ASP A 215 9.75 -5.85 -17.70
N THR A 216 10.99 -6.12 -17.33
CA THR A 216 12.15 -6.07 -18.23
C THR A 216 12.71 -7.47 -18.38
N LEU A 217 12.78 -7.95 -19.62
CA LEU A 217 13.42 -9.22 -19.95
C LEU A 217 14.85 -8.95 -20.44
N THR A 218 15.78 -9.85 -20.13
CA THR A 218 17.17 -9.73 -20.56
C THR A 218 17.65 -11.03 -21.21
N ASP A 219 18.42 -10.94 -22.28
CA ASP A 219 19.08 -12.10 -22.90
C ASP A 219 20.51 -12.34 -22.37
N ALA A 220 21.18 -13.38 -22.85
CA ALA A 220 22.56 -13.70 -22.46
C ALA A 220 23.60 -12.65 -22.89
N LYS A 221 23.31 -11.82 -23.90
CA LYS A 221 24.18 -10.74 -24.41
C LYS A 221 23.97 -9.43 -23.66
N GLY A 222 22.97 -9.36 -22.78
CA GLY A 222 22.62 -8.16 -22.03
C GLY A 222 21.70 -7.20 -22.78
N ASN A 223 21.10 -7.64 -23.90
CA ASN A 223 20.03 -6.90 -24.54
C ASN A 223 18.79 -6.92 -23.64
N GLN A 224 18.08 -5.80 -23.57
CA GLN A 224 16.90 -5.65 -22.73
C GLN A 224 15.67 -5.31 -23.55
N VAL A 225 14.55 -5.90 -23.18
CA VAL A 225 13.24 -5.61 -23.74
C VAL A 225 12.29 -5.24 -22.59
N SER A 226 11.60 -4.11 -22.73
CA SER A 226 10.57 -3.68 -21.78
C SER A 226 9.21 -4.18 -22.26
N ILE A 227 8.51 -4.94 -21.43
CA ILE A 227 7.18 -5.46 -21.72
C ILE A 227 6.16 -4.35 -21.55
N ILE A 228 5.50 -3.98 -22.65
CA ILE A 228 4.48 -2.93 -22.67
C ILE A 228 3.05 -3.48 -22.59
N HIS A 229 2.89 -4.79 -22.80
CA HIS A 229 1.64 -5.51 -22.61
C HIS A 229 1.89 -7.01 -22.40
N ALA A 230 0.99 -7.66 -21.66
CA ALA A 230 0.94 -9.11 -21.54
C ALA A 230 -0.51 -9.58 -21.70
N GLY A 231 -0.74 -10.48 -22.67
CA GLY A 231 -1.93 -11.33 -22.73
C GLY A 231 -1.78 -12.53 -21.79
N ASN A 232 -2.69 -13.50 -21.87
CA ASN A 232 -2.57 -14.68 -21.01
C ASN A 232 -1.36 -15.52 -21.43
N LYS A 233 -1.21 -15.80 -22.73
CA LYS A 233 -0.17 -16.70 -23.28
C LYS A 233 0.90 -16.00 -24.12
N TYR A 234 0.89 -14.68 -24.16
CA TYR A 234 1.90 -13.90 -24.90
C TYR A 234 2.23 -12.59 -24.20
N ALA A 235 3.36 -12.00 -24.58
CA ALA A 235 3.71 -10.65 -24.16
C ALA A 235 4.21 -9.83 -25.36
N VAL A 236 4.09 -8.52 -25.25
CA VAL A 236 4.56 -7.57 -26.26
C VAL A 236 5.57 -6.65 -25.62
N GLY A 237 6.76 -6.57 -26.21
CA GLY A 237 7.85 -5.75 -25.72
C GLY A 237 8.43 -4.82 -26.78
N LEU A 238 9.11 -3.78 -26.29
CA LEU A 238 9.93 -2.88 -27.09
C LEU A 238 11.40 -2.98 -26.66
N PRO A 239 12.36 -2.93 -27.60
CA PRO A 239 13.77 -2.84 -27.27
C PRO A 239 14.05 -1.67 -26.31
N LEU A 240 14.69 -1.98 -25.18
CA LEU A 240 15.10 -0.99 -24.17
C LEU A 240 16.61 -0.71 -24.25
N LEU A 241 17.42 -1.74 -24.47
CA LEU A 241 18.86 -1.65 -24.57
C LEU A 241 19.41 -2.70 -25.54
N GLY A 242 20.37 -2.31 -26.37
CA GLY A 242 21.01 -3.19 -27.33
C GLY A 242 20.13 -3.49 -28.54
N ASP A 243 20.46 -4.57 -29.26
CA ASP A 243 19.74 -5.04 -30.43
C ASP A 243 19.24 -6.47 -30.15
N PRO A 244 17.98 -6.63 -29.71
CA PRO A 244 17.41 -7.91 -29.31
C PRO A 244 17.50 -8.95 -30.44
N ASP A 245 18.20 -10.06 -30.15
CA ASP A 245 18.35 -11.18 -31.05
C ASP A 245 17.08 -12.05 -31.02
N LYS A 246 16.49 -12.33 -32.20
CA LYS A 246 15.20 -13.03 -32.30
C LYS A 246 15.29 -14.49 -31.87
N ASP A 247 16.46 -15.10 -32.02
CA ASP A 247 16.70 -16.49 -31.66
C ASP A 247 17.19 -16.65 -30.20
N ALA A 248 17.40 -15.54 -29.49
CA ALA A 248 17.87 -15.59 -28.11
C ALA A 248 16.72 -15.86 -27.11
N ALA A 249 17.06 -16.63 -26.08
CA ALA A 249 16.23 -16.77 -24.90
C ALA A 249 16.28 -15.49 -24.06
N PHE A 250 15.10 -14.95 -23.75
CA PHE A 250 14.91 -13.82 -22.85
C PHE A 250 14.42 -14.31 -21.50
N VAL A 251 15.04 -13.81 -20.42
CA VAL A 251 14.76 -14.29 -19.06
C VAL A 251 14.38 -13.12 -18.15
N LYS A 252 13.44 -13.38 -17.25
CA LYS A 252 13.28 -12.62 -16.01
C LYS A 252 13.27 -13.56 -14.80
N PHE A 253 13.49 -12.99 -13.63
CA PHE A 253 13.41 -13.72 -12.37
C PHE A 253 12.24 -13.19 -11.54
N SER A 254 11.52 -14.11 -10.90
CA SER A 254 10.44 -13.78 -9.97
C SER A 254 10.58 -14.63 -8.72
N ASN A 255 10.14 -14.08 -7.58
CA ASN A 255 9.84 -14.84 -6.36
C ASN A 255 8.35 -14.84 -6.04
N THR A 256 7.55 -14.17 -6.86
CA THR A 256 6.10 -14.02 -6.69
C THR A 256 5.40 -15.18 -7.40
N SER A 257 4.32 -15.68 -6.82
CA SER A 257 3.52 -16.73 -7.46
C SER A 257 2.98 -16.23 -8.80
N VAL A 258 2.89 -17.13 -9.79
CA VAL A 258 2.33 -16.78 -11.11
C VAL A 258 0.90 -16.22 -10.98
N ALA A 259 0.10 -16.76 -10.06
CA ALA A 259 -1.26 -16.27 -9.81
C ALA A 259 -1.30 -14.80 -9.33
N ASP A 260 -0.31 -14.37 -8.54
CA ASP A 260 -0.21 -12.99 -8.06
C ASP A 260 0.34 -12.04 -9.16
N LEU A 261 1.08 -12.54 -10.14
CA LEU A 261 1.61 -11.74 -11.26
C LEU A 261 0.51 -11.34 -12.27
N LYS A 262 -0.61 -12.08 -12.32
CA LYS A 262 -1.77 -11.75 -13.16
C LYS A 262 -2.63 -10.61 -12.60
N LYS A 263 -2.48 -10.31 -11.32
CA LYS A 263 -3.37 -9.39 -10.62
C LYS A 263 -3.00 -7.94 -10.95
N PRO A 264 -3.98 -7.03 -11.08
CA PRO A 264 -3.72 -5.60 -11.20
C PRO A 264 -2.83 -5.09 -10.08
N ARG A 265 -1.93 -4.16 -10.41
CA ARG A 265 -0.93 -3.63 -9.48
C ARG A 265 -1.44 -2.36 -8.81
N ALA A 266 -1.36 -2.28 -7.48
CA ALA A 266 -1.76 -1.11 -6.71
C ALA A 266 -0.64 -0.62 -5.78
N LEU A 267 -0.54 0.70 -5.62
CA LEU A 267 0.40 1.36 -4.70
C LEU A 267 -0.31 1.88 -3.45
N VAL A 268 0.18 1.57 -2.26
CA VAL A 268 -0.42 2.07 -1.01
C VAL A 268 0.19 3.44 -0.64
N LEU A 269 -0.68 4.42 -0.42
CA LEU A 269 -0.36 5.80 -0.04
C LEU A 269 -0.81 6.06 1.40
N ASN A 270 -0.01 6.83 2.15
CA ASN A 270 -0.43 7.37 3.45
C ASN A 270 -1.09 8.74 3.24
N GLY A 271 -2.42 8.79 3.29
CA GLY A 271 -3.23 10.00 3.15
C GLY A 271 -3.31 10.85 4.42
N GLY A 272 -2.61 10.45 5.49
CA GLY A 272 -2.59 11.14 6.78
C GLY A 272 -2.67 10.13 7.92
N SER A 273 -1.84 10.31 8.93
CA SER A 273 -1.87 9.51 10.16
C SER A 273 -1.34 10.35 11.32
N PRO A 274 -1.59 9.96 12.57
CA PRO A 274 -0.98 10.60 13.74
C PRO A 274 0.54 10.67 13.58
N GLU A 275 1.19 11.73 14.09
CA GLU A 275 2.64 11.96 13.92
C GLU A 275 3.48 10.77 14.41
N ASP A 276 3.07 10.20 15.55
CA ASP A 276 3.63 9.02 16.20
C ASP A 276 3.31 7.69 15.50
N PHE A 277 2.46 7.72 14.48
CA PHE A 277 2.07 6.58 13.65
C PHE A 277 2.08 6.93 12.16
N SER A 278 3.18 7.54 11.69
CA SER A 278 3.31 8.09 10.34
C SER A 278 4.32 7.32 9.46
N GLY A 279 4.41 7.69 8.18
CA GLY A 279 5.43 7.17 7.27
C GLY A 279 5.08 5.85 6.62
N GLU A 280 6.04 4.92 6.62
CA GLU A 280 5.91 3.60 6.00
C GLU A 280 5.10 2.61 6.86
N VAL A 281 5.06 2.81 8.19
CA VAL A 281 4.41 1.87 9.12
C VAL A 281 2.94 1.61 8.78
N PRO A 282 2.07 2.63 8.57
CA PRO A 282 0.66 2.37 8.24
C PRO A 282 0.50 1.65 6.90
N THR A 283 1.25 2.09 5.88
CA THR A 283 1.18 1.49 4.54
C THR A 283 1.69 0.05 4.54
N GLN A 284 2.69 -0.25 5.38
CA GLN A 284 3.27 -1.57 5.52
C GLN A 284 2.32 -2.52 6.25
N LEU A 285 1.78 -2.11 7.40
CA LEU A 285 0.82 -2.93 8.16
C LEU A 285 -0.42 -3.26 7.34
N PHE A 286 -0.95 -2.29 6.57
CA PHE A 286 -2.04 -2.51 5.64
C PHE A 286 -1.67 -3.52 4.53
N SER A 287 -0.49 -3.34 3.92
CA SER A 287 0.00 -4.23 2.86
C SER A 287 0.22 -5.66 3.34
N ASP A 288 0.77 -5.84 4.54
CA ASP A 288 1.02 -7.15 5.13
C ASP A 288 -0.28 -7.85 5.53
N ALA A 289 -1.27 -7.09 6.00
CA ALA A 289 -2.59 -7.63 6.33
C ALA A 289 -3.38 -8.09 5.09
N LEU A 290 -3.21 -7.43 3.93
CA LEU A 290 -3.79 -7.87 2.66
C LEU A 290 -3.24 -9.25 2.22
N GLY A 291 -1.92 -9.44 2.35
CA GLY A 291 -1.22 -10.64 1.89
C GLY A 291 -1.55 -10.99 0.43
N ASN A 292 -1.71 -12.28 0.14
CA ASN A 292 -2.03 -12.79 -1.21
C ASN A 292 -3.54 -12.99 -1.45
N LYS A 293 -4.40 -12.59 -0.50
CA LYS A 293 -5.85 -12.85 -0.55
C LYS A 293 -6.60 -11.89 -1.50
N ALA A 294 -6.05 -10.70 -1.71
CA ALA A 294 -6.65 -9.68 -2.56
C ALA A 294 -6.64 -10.08 -4.05
N SER A 295 -7.59 -9.55 -4.82
CA SER A 295 -7.63 -9.73 -6.29
C SER A 295 -6.66 -8.80 -7.03
N PHE A 296 -5.80 -8.10 -6.31
CA PHE A 296 -4.78 -7.17 -6.79
C PHE A 296 -3.47 -7.46 -6.03
N SER A 297 -2.35 -7.01 -6.59
CA SER A 297 -1.02 -7.16 -5.99
C SER A 297 -0.48 -5.79 -5.55
N ILE A 298 0.07 -5.74 -4.33
CA ILE A 298 0.70 -4.52 -3.82
C ILE A 298 2.10 -4.37 -4.38
N VAL A 299 2.39 -3.17 -4.84
CA VAL A 299 3.70 -2.76 -5.37
C VAL A 299 4.56 -2.29 -4.20
N PRO A 300 5.57 -3.09 -3.75
CA PRO A 300 6.38 -2.72 -2.59
C PRO A 300 7.28 -1.52 -2.91
N ILE A 301 7.35 -0.52 -2.03
CA ILE A 301 8.28 0.61 -2.17
C ILE A 301 9.43 0.45 -1.19
N ASN A 302 10.65 0.54 -1.70
CA ASN A 302 11.83 0.71 -0.87
C ASN A 302 12.15 2.21 -0.78
N ARG A 303 11.78 2.86 0.33
CA ARG A 303 12.00 4.30 0.52
C ARG A 303 13.46 4.70 0.72
N THR A 304 14.34 3.73 1.00
CA THR A 304 15.79 3.96 1.08
C THR A 304 16.51 3.54 -0.20
N PHE A 305 15.77 3.28 -1.30
CA PHE A 305 16.34 2.78 -2.55
C PHE A 305 17.50 3.65 -3.06
N ALA A 306 17.37 4.97 -3.04
CA ALA A 306 18.45 5.87 -3.42
C ALA A 306 19.73 5.67 -2.59
N ALA A 307 19.60 5.50 -1.25
CA ALA A 307 20.74 5.26 -0.37
C ALA A 307 21.36 3.87 -0.59
N VAL A 308 20.52 2.84 -0.80
CA VAL A 308 20.95 1.49 -1.16
C VAL A 308 21.70 1.50 -2.50
N GLN A 309 21.14 2.19 -3.49
CA GLN A 309 21.73 2.37 -4.81
C GLN A 309 23.09 3.03 -4.74
N LYS A 310 23.18 4.16 -4.03
CA LYS A 310 24.45 4.84 -3.81
C LYS A 310 25.49 3.91 -3.19
N ALA A 311 25.12 3.14 -2.16
CA ALA A 311 26.04 2.25 -1.46
C ALA A 311 26.61 1.15 -2.37
N TYR A 312 25.78 0.46 -3.17
CA TYR A 312 26.32 -0.58 -4.07
C TYR A 312 27.04 0.01 -5.28
N VAL A 313 26.64 1.18 -5.80
CA VAL A 313 27.36 1.84 -6.91
C VAL A 313 28.77 2.29 -6.46
N GLU A 314 28.89 2.86 -5.26
CA GLU A 314 30.17 3.28 -4.70
C GLU A 314 31.12 2.10 -4.49
N ASP A 315 30.59 0.95 -4.02
CA ASP A 315 31.37 -0.26 -3.77
C ASP A 315 31.75 -1.01 -5.06
N THR A 316 30.83 -1.10 -6.03
CA THR A 316 30.99 -1.98 -7.21
C THR A 316 31.51 -1.28 -8.46
N LYS A 317 31.42 0.06 -8.52
CA LYS A 317 31.77 0.90 -9.69
C LYS A 317 30.96 0.60 -10.96
N VAL A 318 29.83 -0.11 -10.85
CA VAL A 318 28.92 -0.34 -11.98
C VAL A 318 28.37 0.98 -12.49
N SER A 319 28.47 1.21 -13.80
CA SER A 319 28.06 2.49 -14.41
C SER A 319 26.56 2.79 -14.20
N GLN A 320 26.24 4.07 -14.05
CA GLN A 320 24.90 4.61 -13.75
C GLN A 320 23.84 4.41 -14.83
N LYS A 321 24.12 3.75 -15.96
CA LYS A 321 23.09 3.42 -16.99
C LYS A 321 22.11 2.33 -16.54
N VAL A 322 21.93 2.18 -15.23
CA VAL A 322 20.85 1.47 -14.60
C VAL A 322 19.59 2.31 -14.79
N THR A 323 18.78 1.88 -15.75
CA THR A 323 17.53 2.49 -16.15
C THR A 323 16.57 2.48 -14.96
N ARG A 324 16.38 3.63 -14.30
CA ARG A 324 15.25 3.86 -13.37
C ARG A 324 13.97 3.66 -14.16
N SER A 325 13.49 2.43 -14.17
CA SER A 325 12.56 1.93 -15.20
C SER A 325 11.31 1.32 -14.61
N ARG A 326 11.12 1.42 -13.28
CA ARG A 326 9.90 0.92 -12.66
C ARG A 326 8.71 1.72 -13.18
N GLU A 327 7.72 0.98 -13.69
CA GLU A 327 6.47 1.57 -14.14
C GLU A 327 5.59 2.00 -12.98
N VAL A 328 4.79 3.03 -13.25
CA VAL A 328 3.81 3.55 -12.32
C VAL A 328 2.58 2.64 -12.32
N PRO A 329 2.10 2.19 -11.15
CA PRO A 329 0.87 1.42 -11.07
C PRO A 329 -0.34 2.24 -11.52
N GLU A 330 -1.35 1.57 -12.08
CA GLU A 330 -2.58 2.23 -12.55
C GLU A 330 -3.54 2.55 -11.39
N PHE A 331 -3.39 1.83 -10.27
CA PHE A 331 -4.24 1.97 -9.09
C PHE A 331 -3.46 2.38 -7.84
N PHE A 332 -4.13 3.14 -6.97
CA PHE A 332 -3.61 3.66 -5.71
C PHE A 332 -4.58 3.33 -4.58
N ILE A 333 -4.06 2.91 -3.43
CA ILE A 333 -4.85 2.72 -2.22
C ILE A 333 -4.42 3.77 -1.21
N ARG A 334 -5.28 4.73 -0.91
CA ARG A 334 -4.99 5.78 0.07
C ARG A 334 -5.59 5.40 1.42
N THR A 335 -4.75 5.21 2.43
CA THR A 335 -5.17 4.96 3.81
C THR A 335 -5.06 6.23 4.64
N LYS A 336 -6.05 6.53 5.48
CA LYS A 336 -6.01 7.65 6.43
C LYS A 336 -6.40 7.18 7.83
N MET A 337 -5.59 7.54 8.83
CA MET A 337 -5.84 7.25 10.24
C MET A 337 -6.14 8.54 10.99
N LEU A 338 -7.24 8.58 11.74
CA LEU A 338 -7.55 9.70 12.63
C LEU A 338 -6.76 9.58 13.94
N ASN A 339 -6.61 10.70 14.65
CA ASN A 339 -6.00 10.69 15.99
C ASN A 339 -6.83 9.82 16.94
N PRO A 340 -6.26 8.75 17.51
CA PRO A 340 -6.99 7.89 18.43
C PRO A 340 -7.40 8.65 19.69
N ILE A 341 -8.51 8.24 20.29
CA ILE A 341 -9.05 8.80 21.51
C ILE A 341 -8.67 7.89 22.67
N PHE A 342 -8.24 8.49 23.78
CA PHE A 342 -7.98 7.82 25.05
C PHE A 342 -8.87 8.41 26.14
N LEU A 343 -9.53 7.55 26.92
CA LEU A 343 -10.44 7.92 28.01
C LEU A 343 -10.03 7.14 29.25
N GLU A 344 -10.06 7.76 30.43
CA GLU A 344 -9.95 7.06 31.71
C GLU A 344 -11.17 7.33 32.59
N LYS A 345 -11.96 6.32 32.91
CA LYS A 345 -13.16 6.43 33.76
C LYS A 345 -12.90 5.83 35.14
N PRO A 346 -13.27 6.51 36.24
CA PRO A 346 -13.20 5.91 37.56
C PRO A 346 -14.24 4.80 37.70
N SER A 347 -13.91 3.76 38.49
CA SER A 347 -14.90 2.79 38.94
C SER A 347 -15.44 3.15 40.33
N SER A 348 -16.39 2.37 40.86
CA SER A 348 -16.85 2.50 42.25
C SER A 348 -15.83 2.02 43.29
N GLN A 349 -14.70 1.44 42.86
CA GLN A 349 -13.59 1.00 43.70
C GLN A 349 -12.38 1.92 43.43
N ASP A 350 -11.82 2.53 44.48
CA ASP A 350 -10.71 3.51 44.35
C ASP A 350 -9.44 2.92 43.71
N TYR A 351 -9.29 1.60 43.72
CA TYR A 351 -8.17 0.89 43.13
C TYR A 351 -8.46 0.35 41.71
N VAL A 352 -9.66 0.56 41.17
CA VAL A 352 -10.04 0.13 39.82
C VAL A 352 -10.42 1.33 38.95
N LYS A 353 -9.89 1.37 37.72
CA LYS A 353 -10.24 2.34 36.69
C LYS A 353 -10.47 1.64 35.36
N TYR A 354 -11.27 2.23 34.49
CA TYR A 354 -11.48 1.73 33.13
C TYR A 354 -10.78 2.65 32.13
N GLN A 355 -9.98 2.07 31.25
CA GLN A 355 -9.29 2.79 30.18
C GLN A 355 -9.88 2.38 28.84
N THR A 356 -10.27 3.34 28.02
CA THR A 356 -10.81 3.10 26.67
C THR A 356 -9.91 3.74 25.64
N TYR A 357 -9.58 2.97 24.60
CA TYR A 357 -8.84 3.41 23.42
C TYR A 357 -9.73 3.23 22.20
N LYS A 358 -9.96 4.29 21.43
CA LYS A 358 -10.74 4.23 20.19
C LYS A 358 -9.92 4.76 19.02
N ALA A 359 -9.92 4.05 17.90
CA ALA A 359 -9.35 4.53 16.65
C ALA A 359 -10.36 4.39 15.50
N VAL A 360 -10.24 5.30 14.54
CA VAL A 360 -11.01 5.30 13.30
C VAL A 360 -10.04 5.49 12.14
N GLY A 361 -10.24 4.73 11.08
CA GLY A 361 -9.47 4.85 9.85
C GLY A 361 -10.32 4.63 8.62
N PHE A 362 -9.81 5.13 7.49
CA PHE A 362 -10.44 5.08 6.19
C PHE A 362 -9.45 4.53 5.17
N ALA A 363 -9.97 3.87 4.15
CA ALA A 363 -9.19 3.49 2.98
C ALA A 363 -10.02 3.62 1.71
N GLU A 364 -9.39 4.05 0.62
CA GLU A 364 -10.03 4.16 -0.67
C GLU A 364 -9.11 3.71 -1.81
N LEU A 365 -9.72 3.18 -2.88
CA LEU A 365 -9.05 2.76 -4.10
C LEU A 365 -9.27 3.82 -5.18
N LEU A 366 -8.19 4.34 -5.76
CA LEU A 366 -8.21 5.35 -6.82
C LEU A 366 -7.50 4.87 -8.08
N ASP A 367 -7.87 5.43 -9.23
CA ASP A 367 -7.09 5.32 -10.47
C ASP A 367 -6.21 6.56 -10.72
N SER A 368 -5.45 6.55 -11.82
CA SER A 368 -4.59 7.65 -12.25
C SER A 368 -5.34 8.94 -12.65
N SER A 369 -6.65 8.87 -12.88
CA SER A 369 -7.51 10.04 -13.10
C SER A 369 -8.02 10.66 -11.79
N GLY A 370 -7.68 10.04 -10.64
CA GLY A 370 -8.16 10.43 -9.33
C GLY A 370 -9.59 9.98 -9.04
N ARG A 371 -10.20 9.14 -9.88
CA ARG A 371 -11.53 8.58 -9.61
C ARG A 371 -11.43 7.59 -8.46
N VAL A 372 -12.36 7.71 -7.52
CA VAL A 372 -12.52 6.75 -6.43
C VAL A 372 -13.42 5.60 -6.86
N HIS A 373 -12.90 4.37 -6.78
CA HIS A 373 -13.61 3.14 -7.14
C HIS A 373 -14.21 2.41 -5.94
N TYR A 374 -13.57 2.53 -4.79
CA TYR A 374 -14.01 1.87 -3.57
C TYR A 374 -13.61 2.71 -2.37
N THR A 375 -14.44 2.74 -1.33
CA THR A 375 -14.12 3.39 -0.06
C THR A 375 -14.71 2.59 1.09
N THR A 376 -13.93 2.47 2.16
CA THR A 376 -14.35 1.82 3.39
C THR A 376 -13.83 2.56 4.62
N MET A 377 -14.44 2.24 5.76
CA MET A 377 -14.12 2.76 7.08
C MET A 377 -14.04 1.59 8.04
N ALA A 378 -13.11 1.66 8.97
CA ALA A 378 -13.08 0.78 10.13
C ALA A 378 -12.88 1.60 11.39
N ASP A 379 -13.55 1.18 12.45
CA ASP A 379 -13.30 1.66 13.80
C ASP A 379 -13.01 0.47 14.72
N GLU A 380 -12.19 0.74 15.73
CA GLU A 380 -11.80 -0.23 16.74
C GLU A 380 -11.82 0.40 18.13
N LYS A 381 -12.10 -0.43 19.12
CA LYS A 381 -12.16 -0.05 20.52
C LYS A 381 -11.51 -1.12 21.40
N ILE A 382 -10.67 -0.69 22.32
CA ILE A 382 -10.11 -1.53 23.38
C ILE A 382 -10.54 -0.92 24.71
N ASP A 383 -11.17 -1.74 25.56
CA ASP A 383 -11.51 -1.38 26.94
C ASP A 383 -10.68 -2.23 27.89
N ASP A 384 -9.91 -1.59 28.76
CA ASP A 384 -9.08 -2.21 29.79
C ASP A 384 -9.63 -1.91 31.19
N GLU A 385 -9.59 -2.90 32.07
CA GLU A 385 -9.77 -2.73 33.51
C GLU A 385 -8.38 -2.63 34.17
N VAL A 386 -8.11 -1.48 34.80
CA VAL A 386 -6.85 -1.17 35.47
C VAL A 386 -7.03 -1.35 36.97
N VAL A 387 -6.44 -2.42 37.50
CA VAL A 387 -6.48 -2.76 38.93
C VAL A 387 -5.15 -2.39 39.59
N HIS A 388 -5.19 -1.67 40.71
CA HIS A 388 -4.00 -1.22 41.46
C HIS A 388 -2.97 -0.47 40.61
N LYS A 389 -3.41 0.35 39.63
CA LYS A 389 -2.56 1.11 38.70
C LYS A 389 -1.69 0.24 37.78
N VAL A 390 -2.00 -1.04 37.61
CA VAL A 390 -1.34 -1.92 36.65
C VAL A 390 -2.04 -1.78 35.30
N ALA A 391 -1.41 -1.09 34.35
CA ALA A 391 -1.93 -0.87 33.00
C ALA A 391 -0.81 -0.98 31.96
N PHE A 392 -1.19 -1.28 30.71
CA PHE A 392 -0.29 -1.03 29.58
C PHE A 392 -0.10 0.48 29.38
N ALA A 393 1.05 0.89 28.85
CA ALA A 393 1.25 2.28 28.48
C ALA A 393 0.23 2.71 27.41
N THR A 394 -0.29 3.93 27.54
CA THR A 394 -1.29 4.51 26.64
C THR A 394 -0.82 4.47 25.18
N GLU A 395 0.44 4.75 24.92
CA GLU A 395 1.06 4.75 23.59
C GLU A 395 1.02 3.36 22.95
N ALA A 396 1.27 2.31 23.74
CA ALA A 396 1.24 0.93 23.25
C ALA A 396 -0.18 0.50 22.88
N ARG A 397 -1.18 0.84 23.70
CA ARG A 397 -2.59 0.54 23.40
C ARG A 397 -3.10 1.36 22.21
N ARG A 398 -2.70 2.63 22.08
CA ARG A 398 -2.97 3.46 20.90
C ARG A 398 -2.45 2.81 19.63
N GLU A 399 -1.23 2.30 19.63
CA GLU A 399 -0.67 1.59 18.49
C GLU A 399 -1.45 0.32 18.15
N ILE A 400 -1.78 -0.50 19.15
CA ILE A 400 -2.53 -1.76 18.93
C ILE A 400 -3.90 -1.48 18.32
N VAL A 401 -4.65 -0.51 18.85
CA VAL A 401 -5.97 -0.17 18.30
C VAL A 401 -5.87 0.34 16.86
N MET A 402 -4.85 1.15 16.52
CA MET A 402 -4.61 1.61 15.15
C MET A 402 -4.21 0.47 14.20
N LYS A 403 -3.39 -0.48 14.67
CA LYS A 403 -3.05 -1.69 13.91
C LYS A 403 -4.29 -2.51 13.58
N ASN A 404 -5.19 -2.71 14.55
CA ASN A 404 -6.42 -3.46 14.35
C ASN A 404 -7.32 -2.81 13.30
N VAL A 405 -7.41 -1.46 13.29
CA VAL A 405 -8.13 -0.72 12.22
C VAL A 405 -7.54 -1.04 10.85
N LEU A 406 -6.22 -0.96 10.67
CA LEU A 406 -5.58 -1.25 9.39
C LEU A 406 -5.81 -2.69 8.92
N ILE A 407 -5.81 -3.65 9.84
CA ILE A 407 -6.12 -5.05 9.54
C ILE A 407 -7.56 -5.18 9.03
N ARG A 408 -8.54 -4.55 9.70
CA ARG A 408 -9.94 -4.56 9.25
C ARG A 408 -10.11 -3.91 7.88
N LEU A 409 -9.45 -2.77 7.64
CA LEU A 409 -9.48 -2.10 6.33
C LEU A 409 -8.92 -3.03 5.24
N ALA A 410 -7.81 -3.72 5.50
CA ALA A 410 -7.20 -4.66 4.56
C ALA A 410 -8.10 -5.88 4.29
N GLU A 411 -8.72 -6.44 5.32
CA GLU A 411 -9.68 -7.54 5.18
C GLU A 411 -10.88 -7.13 4.32
N ASP A 412 -11.45 -5.96 4.57
CA ASP A 412 -12.56 -5.41 3.79
C ASP A 412 -12.19 -5.20 2.31
N PHE A 413 -11.00 -4.64 2.03
CA PHE A 413 -10.47 -4.52 0.67
C PHE A 413 -10.32 -5.87 -0.02
N SER A 414 -9.74 -6.86 0.66
CA SER A 414 -9.54 -8.21 0.11
C SER A 414 -10.86 -8.86 -0.28
N ASN A 415 -11.92 -8.61 0.50
CA ASN A 415 -13.24 -9.21 0.30
C ASN A 415 -14.04 -8.48 -0.78
N ASN A 416 -14.01 -7.15 -0.81
CA ASN A 416 -14.96 -6.35 -1.58
C ASN A 416 -14.39 -5.72 -2.86
N VAL A 417 -13.07 -5.57 -2.99
CA VAL A 417 -12.47 -5.09 -4.23
C VAL A 417 -12.22 -6.28 -5.16
N LYS A 418 -12.93 -6.29 -6.29
CA LYS A 418 -12.76 -7.29 -7.36
C LYS A 418 -12.58 -6.60 -8.71
N PHE A 419 -11.43 -6.86 -9.32
CA PHE A 419 -11.09 -6.37 -10.65
C PHE A 419 -11.67 -7.25 -11.74
N GLN A 420 -12.05 -6.61 -12.84
CA GLN A 420 -12.53 -7.24 -14.07
C GLN A 420 -11.88 -6.54 -15.26
N LYS A 421 -11.34 -7.35 -16.17
CA LYS A 421 -10.78 -6.89 -17.45
C LYS A 421 -11.91 -6.73 -18.45
N ASN A 422 -11.96 -5.59 -19.14
CA ASN A 422 -12.96 -5.30 -20.16
C ASN A 422 -12.29 -5.02 -21.51
N GLU A 423 -12.99 -5.38 -22.59
CA GLU A 423 -12.58 -5.11 -23.96
C GLU A 423 -13.75 -4.48 -24.73
N ILE A 424 -13.51 -3.33 -25.38
CA ILE A 424 -14.54 -2.62 -26.16
C ILE A 424 -13.95 -2.18 -27.50
N LYS A 425 -14.64 -2.49 -28.61
CA LYS A 425 -14.19 -2.14 -29.96
C LYS A 425 -14.41 -0.65 -30.25
N LEU A 426 -13.43 -0.04 -30.89
CA LEU A 426 -13.51 1.30 -31.48
C LEU A 426 -14.45 1.31 -32.68
N ILE A 427 -15.32 2.30 -32.70
CA ILE A 427 -16.18 2.66 -33.81
C ILE A 427 -15.69 4.02 -34.32
N GLU A 428 -15.49 4.13 -35.62
CA GLU A 428 -15.17 5.38 -36.28
C GLU A 428 -16.47 6.04 -36.77
N ASP A 429 -16.62 7.34 -36.56
CA ASP A 429 -17.73 8.10 -37.14
C ASP A 429 -17.39 8.66 -38.53
N SER A 430 -18.36 9.30 -39.17
CA SER A 430 -18.21 9.86 -40.51
C SER A 430 -17.15 10.96 -40.60
N ASP A 431 -16.81 11.58 -39.47
CA ASP A 431 -15.86 12.68 -39.37
C ASP A 431 -14.45 12.17 -39.00
N GLY A 432 -14.25 10.85 -38.91
CA GLY A 432 -12.98 10.22 -38.54
C GLY A 432 -12.67 10.27 -37.04
N ASN A 433 -13.66 10.58 -36.19
CA ASN A 433 -13.49 10.52 -34.74
C ASN A 433 -13.82 9.13 -34.22
N PHE A 434 -13.16 8.74 -33.12
CA PHE A 434 -13.32 7.44 -32.51
C PHE A 434 -14.26 7.49 -31.29
N ARG A 435 -15.13 6.48 -31.19
CA ARG A 435 -16.05 6.28 -30.07
C ARG A 435 -16.15 4.82 -29.68
N VAL A 436 -16.63 4.57 -28.47
CA VAL A 436 -16.95 3.23 -27.94
C VAL A 436 -18.34 3.20 -27.31
N GLU A 437 -18.93 2.01 -27.26
CA GLU A 437 -20.15 1.74 -26.48
C GLU A 437 -19.78 1.11 -25.14
N ASP A 438 -19.83 1.91 -24.08
CA ASP A 438 -19.59 1.47 -22.71
C ASP A 438 -20.92 1.42 -21.94
N SER A 439 -21.57 0.26 -21.99
CA SER A 439 -22.83 -0.01 -21.28
C SER A 439 -22.66 -0.19 -19.77
N LEU A 440 -21.43 -0.34 -19.28
CA LEU A 440 -21.14 -0.50 -17.85
C LEU A 440 -20.94 0.85 -17.15
N GLY A 441 -20.54 1.89 -17.88
CA GLY A 441 -20.30 3.19 -17.27
C GLY A 441 -18.96 3.26 -16.51
N VAL A 442 -17.98 2.53 -17.01
CA VAL A 442 -16.62 2.54 -16.46
C VAL A 442 -15.82 3.70 -17.05
N LEU A 443 -16.00 4.03 -18.32
CA LEU A 443 -15.23 5.06 -19.02
C LEU A 443 -15.83 6.45 -18.77
N VAL A 444 -15.13 7.26 -17.97
CA VAL A 444 -15.52 8.63 -17.60
C VAL A 444 -14.54 9.65 -18.19
N PRO A 445 -14.95 10.91 -18.44
CA PRO A 445 -14.05 11.95 -18.91
C PRO A 445 -12.77 12.05 -18.07
N GLY A 446 -11.62 12.07 -18.74
CA GLY A 446 -10.29 12.07 -18.12
C GLY A 446 -9.68 10.68 -17.90
N TYR A 447 -10.46 9.60 -18.01
CA TYR A 447 -9.92 8.24 -17.92
C TYR A 447 -8.95 7.97 -19.07
N SER A 448 -7.76 7.49 -18.72
CA SER A 448 -6.70 7.13 -19.68
C SER A 448 -6.66 5.62 -19.87
N THR A 449 -6.51 5.18 -21.11
CA THR A 449 -6.54 3.76 -21.49
C THR A 449 -5.61 3.49 -22.67
N THR A 450 -5.39 2.22 -22.98
CA THR A 450 -4.57 1.79 -24.11
C THR A 450 -5.45 1.21 -25.20
N VAL A 451 -5.21 1.63 -26.44
CA VAL A 451 -5.83 1.08 -27.63
C VAL A 451 -4.92 0.03 -28.25
N PHE A 452 -5.52 -1.10 -28.59
CA PHE A 452 -4.87 -2.30 -29.09
C PHE A 452 -5.28 -2.60 -30.52
N ARG A 453 -4.31 -3.06 -31.30
CA ARG A 453 -4.54 -3.66 -32.61
C ARG A 453 -4.44 -5.17 -32.51
N ASN A 454 -5.51 -5.86 -32.88
CA ASN A 454 -5.47 -7.30 -33.08
C ASN A 454 -4.73 -7.62 -34.38
N ILE A 455 -3.69 -8.45 -34.29
CA ILE A 455 -2.90 -8.92 -35.45
C ILE A 455 -3.22 -10.37 -35.85
N GLY A 456 -4.19 -10.99 -35.16
CA GLY A 456 -4.62 -12.36 -35.37
C GLY A 456 -3.76 -13.39 -34.62
N SER A 457 -3.83 -14.62 -35.09
CA SER A 457 -3.06 -15.74 -34.55
C SER A 457 -1.59 -15.66 -34.95
N VAL A 458 -0.70 -16.00 -34.01
CA VAL A 458 0.74 -16.16 -34.23
C VAL A 458 1.11 -17.62 -33.93
N SER A 459 2.06 -18.18 -34.68
CA SER A 459 2.49 -19.57 -34.49
C SER A 459 2.92 -19.81 -33.04
N ASP A 460 2.50 -20.95 -32.49
CA ASP A 460 2.78 -21.40 -31.11
C ASP A 460 2.18 -20.51 -30.00
N ILE A 461 1.26 -19.59 -30.33
CA ILE A 461 0.52 -18.79 -29.36
C ILE A 461 -0.97 -19.14 -29.50
N ASP A 462 -1.51 -19.80 -28.47
CA ASP A 462 -2.91 -20.25 -28.41
C ASP A 462 -3.84 -19.15 -27.80
N GLU A 463 -3.73 -17.96 -28.39
CA GLU A 463 -4.49 -16.73 -28.08
C GLU A 463 -4.34 -15.75 -29.27
N GLU A 464 -5.34 -14.91 -29.55
CA GLU A 464 -5.17 -13.82 -30.50
C GLU A 464 -4.22 -12.75 -29.96
N VAL A 465 -3.25 -12.32 -30.77
CA VAL A 465 -2.26 -11.35 -30.33
C VAL A 465 -2.79 -9.93 -30.54
N GLN A 466 -2.91 -9.19 -29.43
CA GLN A 466 -3.25 -7.78 -29.40
C GLN A 466 -2.02 -6.92 -29.07
N ILE A 467 -1.72 -5.95 -29.92
CA ILE A 467 -0.56 -5.05 -29.81
C ILE A 467 -1.01 -3.68 -29.31
N PRO A 468 -0.47 -3.14 -28.20
CA PRO A 468 -0.77 -1.79 -27.74
C PRO A 468 -0.16 -0.75 -28.69
N ILE A 469 -0.98 0.04 -29.37
CA ILE A 469 -0.53 1.00 -30.39
C ILE A 469 -0.58 2.46 -29.91
N TRP A 470 -1.55 2.82 -29.09
CA TRP A 470 -1.74 4.20 -28.62
C TRP A 470 -2.26 4.24 -27.19
N THR A 471 -1.87 5.25 -26.44
CA THR A 471 -2.65 5.71 -25.30
C THR A 471 -3.75 6.66 -25.79
N ALA A 472 -4.90 6.57 -25.15
CA ALA A 472 -6.05 7.38 -25.46
C ALA A 472 -6.73 7.83 -24.16
N ASN A 473 -7.45 8.95 -24.23
CA ASN A 473 -8.24 9.47 -23.13
C ASN A 473 -9.71 9.52 -23.53
N VAL A 474 -10.57 9.32 -22.54
CA VAL A 474 -12.00 9.59 -22.67
C VAL A 474 -12.20 11.10 -22.61
N SER A 475 -12.73 11.68 -23.69
CA SER A 475 -12.96 13.14 -23.78
C SER A 475 -14.37 13.52 -23.32
N VAL A 476 -15.38 12.80 -23.80
CA VAL A 476 -16.80 13.08 -23.55
C VAL A 476 -17.56 11.77 -23.42
N ARG A 477 -18.56 11.75 -22.53
CA ARG A 477 -19.55 10.68 -22.42
C ARG A 477 -20.95 11.23 -22.72
N LYS A 478 -21.69 10.51 -23.56
CA LYS A 478 -23.12 10.72 -23.83
C LYS A 478 -23.82 9.38 -23.66
N GLU A 479 -24.53 9.20 -22.54
CA GLU A 479 -25.18 7.94 -22.17
C GLU A 479 -24.20 6.75 -22.20
N ASN A 480 -24.36 5.84 -23.17
CA ASN A 480 -23.50 4.67 -23.36
C ASN A 480 -22.38 4.92 -24.36
N THR A 481 -22.40 6.04 -25.08
CA THR A 481 -21.37 6.35 -26.08
C THR A 481 -20.29 7.24 -25.47
N VAL A 482 -19.04 6.84 -25.66
CA VAL A 482 -17.88 7.53 -25.13
C VAL A 482 -16.95 7.91 -26.27
N ALA A 483 -16.60 9.18 -26.36
CA ALA A 483 -15.64 9.70 -27.34
C ALA A 483 -14.21 9.45 -26.85
N ILE A 484 -13.37 8.92 -27.74
CA ILE A 484 -11.99 8.56 -27.48
C ILE A 484 -11.07 9.51 -28.25
N GLN A 485 -10.17 10.16 -27.51
CA GLN A 485 -9.17 11.06 -28.06
C GLN A 485 -7.78 10.43 -27.95
N LYS A 486 -7.06 10.35 -29.07
CA LYS A 486 -5.67 9.88 -29.08
C LYS A 486 -4.76 10.82 -28.29
N VAL A 487 -3.86 10.26 -27.49
CA VAL A 487 -2.95 11.02 -26.61
C VAL A 487 -1.51 10.88 -27.11
N LEU A 488 -0.91 9.71 -26.94
CA LEU A 488 0.47 9.44 -27.37
C LEU A 488 0.57 8.07 -28.02
N PRO A 489 1.37 7.93 -29.09
CA PRO A 489 1.66 6.61 -29.64
C PRO A 489 2.58 5.82 -28.69
N THR A 490 2.46 4.49 -28.67
CA THR A 490 3.33 3.66 -27.81
C THR A 490 4.78 3.60 -28.29
N LYS A 491 5.01 3.95 -29.57
CA LYS A 491 6.34 4.19 -30.18
C LYS A 491 6.20 5.20 -31.33
N ALA A 492 7.31 5.80 -31.77
CA ALA A 492 7.31 6.93 -32.71
C ALA A 492 6.57 6.66 -34.04
N ASP A 493 6.61 5.42 -34.53
CA ASP A 493 6.01 4.95 -35.78
C ASP A 493 4.85 3.96 -35.53
N ALA A 494 4.15 4.10 -34.38
CA ALA A 494 2.96 3.31 -34.10
C ALA A 494 1.89 3.52 -35.20
N PRO A 495 1.20 2.45 -35.64
CA PRO A 495 0.13 2.60 -36.62
C PRO A 495 -1.00 3.53 -36.14
N GLU A 496 -1.58 4.34 -37.02
CA GLU A 496 -2.77 5.16 -36.71
C GLU A 496 -3.97 4.29 -36.32
N LEU A 497 -4.85 4.85 -35.49
CA LEU A 497 -6.10 4.22 -35.05
C LEU A 497 -7.04 3.93 -36.23
N LYS A 498 -7.85 2.88 -36.12
CA LYS A 498 -8.93 2.57 -37.08
C LYS A 498 -10.12 1.91 -36.39
N ALA A 499 -11.29 1.91 -37.05
CA ALA A 499 -12.42 1.11 -36.62
C ALA A 499 -12.04 -0.38 -36.41
N GLY A 500 -12.51 -0.97 -35.30
CA GLY A 500 -12.23 -2.35 -34.93
C GLY A 500 -10.98 -2.58 -34.08
N ASP A 501 -10.11 -1.57 -33.91
CA ASP A 501 -9.12 -1.59 -32.81
C ASP A 501 -9.85 -1.65 -31.46
N VAL A 502 -9.20 -2.12 -30.39
CA VAL A 502 -9.86 -2.48 -29.12
C VAL A 502 -9.31 -1.66 -27.96
N LEU A 503 -10.19 -1.11 -27.11
CA LEU A 503 -9.81 -0.61 -25.79
C LEU A 503 -9.79 -1.77 -24.80
N VAL A 504 -8.68 -1.94 -24.10
CA VAL A 504 -8.55 -2.91 -23.01
C VAL A 504 -8.27 -2.16 -21.72
N PHE A 505 -9.05 -2.41 -20.68
CA PHE A 505 -8.90 -1.74 -19.39
C PHE A 505 -9.41 -2.57 -18.22
N ASP A 506 -8.81 -2.34 -17.05
CA ASP A 506 -9.26 -2.92 -15.80
C ASP A 506 -10.30 -2.02 -15.13
N SER A 507 -11.32 -2.64 -14.55
CA SER A 507 -12.39 -1.98 -13.81
C SER A 507 -12.63 -2.66 -12.47
N VAL A 508 -13.16 -1.92 -11.50
CA VAL A 508 -13.63 -2.49 -10.24
C VAL A 508 -15.13 -2.70 -10.36
N SER A 509 -15.57 -3.94 -10.18
CA SER A 509 -16.97 -4.38 -10.40
C SER A 509 -18.03 -3.52 -9.68
N SER A 510 -17.73 -3.00 -8.49
CA SER A 510 -18.62 -2.14 -7.70
C SER A 510 -18.68 -0.68 -8.16
N SER A 511 -17.82 -0.26 -9.10
CA SER A 511 -17.65 1.14 -9.49
C SER A 511 -18.35 1.54 -10.81
N ALA A 512 -18.97 0.58 -11.49
CA ALA A 512 -19.69 0.77 -12.75
C ALA A 512 -20.95 1.66 -12.56
N THR A 513 -21.05 2.76 -13.32
CA THR A 513 -22.22 3.65 -13.24
C THR A 513 -22.48 4.38 -14.55
N LEU A 514 -23.71 4.28 -15.05
CA LEU A 514 -24.15 5.02 -16.24
C LEU A 514 -24.43 6.51 -15.97
N LYS A 515 -24.38 6.94 -14.70
CA LYS A 515 -24.67 8.32 -14.32
C LYS A 515 -23.50 9.23 -14.73
N ILE A 516 -23.85 10.33 -15.40
CA ILE A 516 -22.90 11.26 -16.02
C ILE A 516 -22.45 12.34 -15.03
N ALA A 517 -23.26 12.62 -13.99
CA ALA A 517 -22.92 13.62 -12.97
C ALA A 517 -21.67 13.21 -12.18
N THR A 518 -20.62 14.04 -12.25
CA THR A 518 -19.36 13.82 -11.53
C THR A 518 -19.27 14.70 -10.31
N PHE A 519 -18.71 14.15 -9.22
CA PHE A 519 -18.67 14.75 -7.90
C PHE A 519 -17.24 14.85 -7.37
N GLY A 520 -17.00 15.80 -6.48
CA GLY A 520 -15.78 15.94 -5.69
C GLY A 520 -16.03 16.85 -4.49
N MET A 521 -15.00 17.15 -3.69
CA MET A 521 -15.12 18.13 -2.60
C MET A 521 -14.81 19.54 -3.07
N CYS A 522 -15.56 20.54 -2.58
CA CYS A 522 -15.24 21.94 -2.86
C CYS A 522 -14.06 22.44 -2.00
N ARG A 523 -14.11 22.10 -0.70
CA ARG A 523 -13.18 22.57 0.34
C ARG A 523 -13.35 21.77 1.63
N ASN A 524 -12.53 22.08 2.62
CA ASN A 524 -12.68 21.60 4.00
C ASN A 524 -13.98 22.10 4.63
N ALA A 525 -14.45 21.38 5.65
CA ALA A 525 -15.72 21.68 6.28
C ALA A 525 -15.78 23.04 6.97
N GLU A 526 -16.86 23.78 6.72
CA GLU A 526 -17.16 25.06 7.35
C GLU A 526 -17.91 24.83 8.67
N ASN A 527 -17.35 25.32 9.79
CA ASN A 527 -18.06 25.36 11.07
C ASN A 527 -18.96 26.60 11.11
N LEU A 528 -20.28 26.39 11.13
CA LEU A 528 -21.31 27.42 11.22
C LEU A 528 -21.61 27.87 12.66
N GLY A 529 -20.87 27.36 13.64
CA GLY A 529 -20.82 27.85 15.02
C GLY A 529 -20.81 26.76 16.09
N GLY A 530 -20.36 27.16 17.28
CA GLY A 530 -20.21 26.30 18.44
C GLY A 530 -18.91 25.50 18.41
N ASP A 531 -18.90 24.30 18.98
CA ASP A 531 -17.66 23.53 19.18
C ASP A 531 -17.06 23.04 17.85
N SER A 532 -15.73 22.90 17.82
CA SER A 532 -15.00 22.45 16.64
C SER A 532 -14.94 20.92 16.58
N PHE A 533 -15.02 20.39 15.36
CA PHE A 533 -14.82 18.97 15.08
C PHE A 533 -14.02 18.84 13.78
N SER A 534 -12.69 18.81 13.93
CA SER A 534 -11.75 18.81 12.80
C SER A 534 -11.97 17.65 11.82
N GLU A 535 -12.35 16.50 12.36
CA GLU A 535 -12.52 15.24 11.64
C GLU A 535 -13.80 15.22 10.81
N PHE A 536 -14.70 16.20 10.96
CA PHE A 536 -15.91 16.31 10.13
C PHE A 536 -15.58 16.35 8.64
N THR A 537 -14.46 16.99 8.27
CA THR A 537 -13.99 17.01 6.86
C THR A 537 -13.68 15.62 6.34
N ASP A 538 -13.06 14.77 7.17
CA ASP A 538 -12.69 13.41 6.80
C ASP A 538 -13.92 12.52 6.65
N PHE A 539 -14.83 12.58 7.62
CA PHE A 539 -16.11 11.88 7.52
C PHE A 539 -16.90 12.36 6.29
N ALA A 540 -16.96 13.67 6.03
CA ALA A 540 -17.63 14.20 4.84
C ALA A 540 -17.02 13.65 3.55
N TYR A 541 -15.70 13.66 3.43
CA TYR A 541 -15.00 13.16 2.25
C TYR A 541 -15.30 11.67 2.01
N PHE A 542 -14.98 10.80 2.97
CA PHE A 542 -15.05 9.35 2.76
C PHE A 542 -16.49 8.81 2.68
N PHE A 543 -17.46 9.42 3.36
CA PHE A 543 -18.86 9.02 3.15
C PHE A 543 -19.41 9.51 1.82
N SER A 544 -18.95 10.69 1.35
CA SER A 544 -19.31 11.18 0.02
C SER A 544 -18.74 10.29 -1.07
N THR A 545 -17.48 9.87 -0.98
CA THR A 545 -16.87 8.95 -1.97
C THR A 545 -17.56 7.59 -1.98
N LYS A 546 -17.88 7.04 -0.79
CA LYS A 546 -18.56 5.75 -0.64
C LYS A 546 -19.97 5.72 -1.23
N SER A 547 -20.71 6.82 -1.09
CA SER A 547 -22.15 6.87 -1.38
C SER A 547 -22.52 7.87 -2.46
N SER A 548 -21.56 8.37 -3.23
CA SER A 548 -21.79 9.37 -4.27
C SER A 548 -22.82 8.89 -5.29
N PRO A 549 -23.72 9.76 -5.77
CA PRO A 549 -24.69 9.36 -6.78
C PRO A 549 -24.04 9.07 -8.13
N GLY A 550 -22.83 9.58 -8.42
CA GLY A 550 -22.07 9.29 -9.64
C GLY A 550 -20.57 9.21 -9.37
N PRO A 551 -19.72 9.17 -10.41
CA PRO A 551 -18.26 9.08 -10.24
C PRO A 551 -17.73 10.20 -9.33
N PHE A 552 -16.95 9.84 -8.33
CA PHE A 552 -16.33 10.77 -7.39
C PHE A 552 -14.84 10.90 -7.65
N PHE A 553 -14.32 12.12 -7.67
CA PHE A 553 -12.91 12.41 -7.91
C PHE A 553 -12.26 13.00 -6.66
N ALA A 554 -11.06 12.50 -6.35
CA ALA A 554 -10.20 13.06 -5.33
C ALA A 554 -9.67 14.45 -5.73
N ASP A 555 -9.26 15.21 -4.72
CA ASP A 555 -8.68 16.54 -4.93
C ASP A 555 -7.20 16.47 -5.36
N GLU A 556 -6.63 17.65 -5.63
CA GLU A 556 -5.24 17.83 -6.05
C GLU A 556 -4.20 17.38 -5.00
N SER A 557 -4.61 17.05 -3.77
CA SER A 557 -3.69 16.47 -2.78
C SER A 557 -3.21 15.09 -3.18
N LEU A 558 -3.97 14.34 -4.00
CA LEU A 558 -3.57 13.03 -4.49
C LEU A 558 -2.27 13.10 -5.28
N GLU A 559 -2.17 14.04 -6.21
CA GLU A 559 -0.98 14.21 -7.06
C GLU A 559 0.28 14.45 -6.21
N LYS A 560 0.18 15.31 -5.19
CA LYS A 560 1.28 15.57 -4.25
C LYS A 560 1.68 14.34 -3.45
N GLN A 561 0.71 13.55 -2.99
CA GLN A 561 0.97 12.31 -2.25
C GLN A 561 1.62 11.25 -3.13
N VAL A 562 1.18 11.14 -4.38
CA VAL A 562 1.77 10.21 -5.35
C VAL A 562 3.19 10.64 -5.71
N ALA A 563 3.44 11.91 -6.02
CA ALA A 563 4.77 12.41 -6.40
C ALA A 563 5.83 12.20 -5.30
N GLN A 564 5.43 12.16 -4.03
CA GLN A 564 6.34 11.84 -2.92
C GLN A 564 6.85 10.38 -2.95
N LEU A 565 6.12 9.48 -3.61
CA LEU A 565 6.44 8.06 -3.67
C LEU A 565 6.90 7.62 -5.07
N ILE A 566 6.26 8.14 -6.12
CA ILE A 566 6.59 7.89 -7.51
C ILE A 566 7.58 8.96 -7.95
N ASN A 567 8.85 8.66 -7.73
CA ASN A 567 9.94 9.49 -8.16
C ASN A 567 11.19 8.64 -8.40
N PRO A 568 12.22 9.21 -9.04
CA PRO A 568 13.47 8.50 -9.32
C PRO A 568 14.24 8.02 -8.08
N GLU A 569 14.07 8.68 -6.92
CA GLU A 569 14.71 8.28 -5.66
C GLU A 569 14.17 6.95 -5.13
N ASN A 570 12.91 6.66 -5.44
CA ASN A 570 12.24 5.38 -5.16
C ASN A 570 12.28 4.39 -6.35
N GLY A 571 13.04 4.71 -7.40
CA GLY A 571 13.28 3.83 -8.55
C GLY A 571 12.26 3.92 -9.70
N PHE A 572 11.30 4.84 -9.65
CA PHE A 572 10.30 5.04 -10.71
C PHE A 572 10.82 5.91 -11.87
N LYS A 573 10.20 5.78 -13.05
CA LYS A 573 10.42 6.67 -14.20
C LYS A 573 10.01 8.11 -13.85
N GLU A 574 10.74 9.13 -14.34
CA GLU A 574 10.47 10.57 -14.09
C GLU A 574 9.12 11.07 -14.63
N LYS A 575 8.51 10.36 -15.57
CA LYS A 575 7.26 10.79 -16.22
C LYS A 575 6.06 10.22 -15.48
N THR A 576 5.36 11.05 -14.73
CA THR A 576 3.97 10.77 -14.33
C THR A 576 3.13 12.02 -14.56
N ALA A 577 2.34 12.02 -15.64
CA ALA A 577 1.31 13.03 -15.83
C ALA A 577 0.02 12.49 -15.19
N PHE A 578 -0.30 12.94 -13.98
CA PHE A 578 -1.62 12.75 -13.41
C PHE A 578 -2.57 13.73 -14.08
N HIS A 579 -3.67 13.22 -14.64
CA HIS A 579 -4.72 14.04 -15.20
C HIS A 579 -5.97 13.88 -14.35
N LEU A 580 -6.02 14.65 -13.25
CA LEU A 580 -7.15 14.59 -12.34
C LEU A 580 -8.43 15.04 -13.04
N GLY A 581 -9.47 14.21 -12.94
CA GLY A 581 -10.79 14.52 -13.44
C GLY A 581 -11.37 15.75 -12.75
N LYS A 582 -12.00 16.65 -13.52
CA LYS A 582 -12.66 17.85 -12.97
C LYS A 582 -14.14 17.57 -12.75
N PRO A 583 -14.62 17.55 -11.49
CA PRO A 583 -16.01 17.23 -11.21
C PRO A 583 -16.94 18.39 -11.61
N LYS A 584 -18.12 18.07 -12.17
CA LYS A 584 -19.16 19.04 -12.53
C LYS A 584 -19.85 19.62 -11.30
N TYR A 585 -20.04 18.78 -10.29
CA TYR A 585 -20.61 19.14 -9.00
C TYR A 585 -19.55 19.01 -7.92
N CYS A 586 -19.51 19.93 -6.96
CA CYS A 586 -18.70 19.76 -5.76
C CYS A 586 -19.57 19.82 -4.51
N LEU A 587 -19.18 19.06 -3.49
CA LEU A 587 -19.84 18.97 -2.19
C LEU A 587 -19.08 19.87 -1.20
N ASP A 588 -19.80 20.81 -0.60
CA ASP A 588 -19.29 21.77 0.39
C ASP A 588 -19.81 21.38 1.78
N PRO A 589 -19.00 20.72 2.61
CA PRO A 589 -19.43 20.26 3.92
C PRO A 589 -19.56 21.40 4.91
N ILE A 590 -20.65 21.36 5.67
CA ILE A 590 -20.95 22.33 6.71
C ILE A 590 -21.40 21.59 7.98
N TYR A 591 -21.03 22.13 9.15
CA TYR A 591 -21.49 21.58 10.41
C TYR A 591 -21.66 22.65 11.47
N LYS A 592 -22.35 22.28 12.55
CA LYS A 592 -22.60 23.10 13.73
C LYS A 592 -22.76 22.19 14.94
N ILE A 593 -22.03 22.45 16.02
CA ILE A 593 -22.12 21.66 17.24
C ILE A 593 -22.44 22.59 18.39
N LYS A 594 -23.60 22.41 19.03
CA LYS A 594 -24.04 23.27 20.14
C LYS A 594 -24.33 22.45 21.37
N ALA A 595 -23.77 22.84 22.51
CA ALA A 595 -24.29 22.42 23.80
C ALA A 595 -25.72 22.95 23.99
N ALA A 596 -26.63 22.11 24.44
CA ALA A 596 -27.97 22.53 24.82
C ALA A 596 -27.86 23.45 26.04
N THR A 597 -28.66 24.52 26.05
CA THR A 597 -28.47 25.66 26.95
C THR A 597 -28.92 25.38 28.40
N GLU A 598 -29.44 24.18 28.69
CA GLU A 598 -29.99 23.85 30.00
C GLU A 598 -29.64 22.41 30.43
N ARG A 599 -29.16 22.29 31.68
CA ARG A 599 -28.95 21.09 32.51
C ARG A 599 -27.66 20.29 32.30
N VAL A 600 -26.57 20.82 32.88
CA VAL A 600 -25.56 19.95 33.48
C VAL A 600 -26.13 19.41 34.80
N ILE A 601 -26.80 18.25 34.77
CA ILE A 601 -27.25 17.56 35.99
C ILE A 601 -26.05 16.80 36.54
N CYS A 602 -25.35 17.36 37.53
CA CYS A 602 -24.33 16.64 38.28
C CYS A 602 -24.98 16.03 39.53
N SER A 603 -24.70 14.76 39.81
CA SER A 603 -25.04 14.17 41.11
C SER A 603 -24.19 14.82 42.21
N ASP A 604 -24.75 14.98 43.42
CA ASP A 604 -24.12 15.64 44.58
C ASP A 604 -22.76 15.03 45.01
N SER A 605 -22.41 13.85 44.51
CA SER A 605 -21.08 13.25 44.56
C SER A 605 -20.37 13.38 43.19
N GLU A 606 -19.32 14.19 43.11
CA GLU A 606 -18.55 14.57 41.91
C GLU A 606 -18.08 13.43 40.98
N SER A 607 -18.95 12.75 40.22
CA SER A 607 -18.51 11.67 39.33
C SER A 607 -19.02 11.76 37.90
N TYR A 608 -20.29 12.11 37.67
CA TYR A 608 -20.85 12.21 36.31
C TYR A 608 -21.84 13.36 36.21
N CYS A 609 -21.75 14.13 35.12
CA CYS A 609 -22.73 15.12 34.71
C CYS A 609 -23.26 14.75 33.33
N ASN A 610 -24.53 14.98 33.04
CA ASN A 610 -25.03 14.83 31.67
C ASN A 610 -24.86 16.13 30.89
N GLU A 611 -24.37 16.02 29.67
CA GLU A 611 -24.26 17.12 28.72
C GLU A 611 -25.00 16.79 27.45
N ASP A 612 -25.97 17.63 27.13
CA ASP A 612 -26.79 17.51 25.93
C ASP A 612 -26.13 18.32 24.81
N LEU A 613 -25.90 17.68 23.67
CA LEU A 613 -25.23 18.27 22.51
C LEU A 613 -26.06 18.02 21.25
N ASN A 614 -26.29 19.07 20.48
CA ASN A 614 -26.86 18.99 19.14
C ASN A 614 -25.74 19.11 18.11
N MET A 615 -25.55 18.06 17.30
CA MET A 615 -24.69 18.10 16.12
C MET A 615 -25.56 18.18 14.87
N ALA A 616 -25.44 19.26 14.13
CA ALA A 616 -26.04 19.41 12.81
C ALA A 616 -24.94 19.36 11.75
N GLY A 617 -25.13 18.54 10.71
CA GLY A 617 -24.21 18.39 9.60
C GLY A 617 -24.94 18.42 8.27
N GLY A 618 -24.26 18.86 7.22
CA GLY A 618 -24.83 18.88 5.88
C GLY A 618 -23.81 19.07 4.78
N LEU A 619 -24.29 18.96 3.55
CA LEU A 619 -23.56 19.22 2.32
C LEU A 619 -24.35 20.23 1.49
N ARG A 620 -23.71 21.33 1.08
CA ARG A 620 -24.19 22.15 -0.04
C ARG A 620 -23.64 21.55 -1.32
N ILE A 621 -24.46 21.46 -2.36
CA ILE A 621 -24.09 20.92 -3.66
C ILE A 621 -23.90 22.11 -4.57
N ARG A 622 -22.71 22.24 -5.16
CA ARG A 622 -22.33 23.38 -5.98
C ARG A 622 -22.05 22.97 -7.42
N SER A 623 -22.43 23.82 -8.38
CA SER A 623 -22.02 23.70 -9.77
C SER A 623 -21.75 25.08 -10.36
N GLY A 624 -20.61 25.25 -11.04
CA GLY A 624 -20.21 26.56 -11.58
C GLY A 624 -20.13 27.68 -10.53
N GLY A 625 -19.85 27.33 -9.26
CA GLY A 625 -19.80 28.26 -8.14
C GLY A 625 -21.16 28.56 -7.47
N ASN A 626 -22.28 28.08 -8.02
CA ASN A 626 -23.63 28.31 -7.48
C ASN A 626 -24.11 27.13 -6.64
N ASP A 627 -24.85 27.41 -5.56
CA ASP A 627 -25.54 26.38 -4.77
C ASP A 627 -26.74 25.84 -5.58
N VAL A 628 -26.68 24.58 -5.98
CA VAL A 628 -27.73 23.87 -6.75
C VAL A 628 -28.50 22.87 -5.89
N GLY A 629 -28.05 22.60 -4.66
CA GLY A 629 -28.74 21.71 -3.74
C GLY A 629 -28.17 21.77 -2.32
N LYS A 630 -28.89 21.18 -1.37
CA LYS A 630 -28.42 21.01 0.01
C LYS A 630 -29.07 19.81 0.69
N ALA A 631 -28.33 19.12 1.53
CA ALA A 631 -28.86 18.09 2.43
C ALA A 631 -28.27 18.33 3.81
N ALA A 632 -29.10 18.36 4.85
CA ALA A 632 -28.64 18.58 6.21
C ALA A 632 -29.53 17.82 7.20
N PHE A 633 -28.91 17.28 8.24
CA PHE A 633 -29.56 16.54 9.31
C PHE A 633 -28.95 16.92 10.64
N GLY A 634 -29.71 16.71 11.71
CA GLY A 634 -29.26 16.90 13.09
C GLY A 634 -29.36 15.61 13.89
N VAL A 635 -28.53 15.51 14.92
CA VAL A 635 -28.60 14.48 15.94
C VAL A 635 -28.42 15.12 17.31
N ASP A 636 -29.32 14.76 18.22
CA ASP A 636 -29.22 15.12 19.63
C ASP A 636 -28.52 13.99 20.37
N MET A 637 -27.55 14.34 21.20
CA MET A 637 -26.72 13.43 21.97
C MET A 637 -26.84 13.75 23.45
N HIS A 638 -27.05 12.72 24.27
CA HIS A 638 -27.07 12.82 25.73
C HIS A 638 -25.82 12.15 26.26
N ILE A 639 -24.82 12.94 26.65
CA ILE A 639 -23.47 12.44 26.94
C ILE A 639 -23.23 12.47 28.45
N PRO A 640 -23.01 11.32 29.10
CA PRO A 640 -22.52 11.31 30.47
C PRO A 640 -21.05 11.74 30.44
N VAL A 641 -20.73 12.93 30.95
CA VAL A 641 -19.36 13.47 31.00
C VAL A 641 -18.84 13.52 32.43
N THR A 642 -17.54 13.31 32.59
CA THR A 642 -16.83 13.65 33.84
C THR A 642 -16.07 14.96 33.62
N LYS A 643 -15.86 15.77 34.68
CA LYS A 643 -15.04 16.99 34.57
C LYS A 643 -13.65 16.71 33.96
N SER A 644 -13.07 15.55 34.24
CA SER A 644 -11.71 15.16 33.79
C SER A 644 -11.62 14.70 32.33
N ASN A 645 -12.70 14.19 31.73
CA ASN A 645 -12.66 13.59 30.37
C ASN A 645 -13.69 14.18 29.41
N LYS A 646 -14.37 15.27 29.78
CA LYS A 646 -15.45 15.89 29.00
C LYS A 646 -15.12 15.98 27.50
N THR A 647 -13.99 16.56 27.13
CA THR A 647 -13.58 16.74 25.72
C THR A 647 -13.48 15.42 24.96
N GLU A 648 -12.79 14.42 25.52
CA GLU A 648 -12.59 13.15 24.84
C GLU A 648 -13.89 12.32 24.79
N MET A 649 -14.74 12.41 25.82
CA MET A 649 -16.06 11.76 25.82
C MET A 649 -16.99 12.38 24.76
N ILE A 650 -17.02 13.71 24.65
CA ILE A 650 -17.73 14.40 23.57
C ILE A 650 -17.19 13.94 22.20
N ARG A 651 -15.87 13.89 22.04
CA ARG A 651 -15.23 13.47 20.78
C ARG A 651 -15.56 12.02 20.40
N VAL A 652 -15.66 11.10 21.36
CA VAL A 652 -16.12 9.72 21.12
C VAL A 652 -17.55 9.70 20.59
N GLU A 653 -18.45 10.46 21.19
CA GLU A 653 -19.85 10.51 20.72
C GLU A 653 -19.99 11.19 19.37
N LEU A 654 -19.19 12.23 19.09
CA LEU A 654 -19.10 12.81 17.76
C LEU A 654 -18.64 11.76 16.72
N PHE A 655 -17.63 10.93 17.04
CA PHE A 655 -17.21 9.83 16.17
C PHE A 655 -18.31 8.78 15.98
N ASN A 656 -19.03 8.41 17.05
CA ASN A 656 -20.13 7.44 16.98
C ASN A 656 -21.27 7.93 16.08
N ASN A 657 -21.58 9.23 16.12
CA ASN A 657 -22.73 9.80 15.44
C ASN A 657 -22.41 10.38 14.05
N ALA A 658 -21.15 10.67 13.74
CA ALA A 658 -20.75 11.20 12.44
C ALA A 658 -21.10 10.25 11.28
N ALA A 659 -20.75 8.97 11.38
CA ALA A 659 -21.02 7.98 10.33
C ALA A 659 -22.53 7.86 10.01
N PRO A 660 -23.42 7.57 10.98
CA PRO A 660 -24.86 7.53 10.73
C PRO A 660 -25.45 8.85 10.21
N LEU A 661 -24.91 9.99 10.65
CA LEU A 661 -25.33 11.30 10.16
C LEU A 661 -25.01 11.46 8.67
N PHE A 662 -23.80 11.10 8.24
CA PHE A 662 -23.42 11.18 6.83
C PHE A 662 -24.15 10.17 5.94
N GLU A 663 -24.51 8.98 6.44
CA GLU A 663 -25.36 8.05 5.71
C GLU A 663 -26.73 8.67 5.38
N LYS A 664 -27.35 9.39 6.34
CA LYS A 664 -28.60 10.12 6.11
C LYS A 664 -28.41 11.27 5.12
N ILE A 665 -27.34 12.05 5.27
CA ILE A 665 -27.02 13.17 4.36
C ILE A 665 -26.86 12.65 2.93
N MET A 666 -26.06 11.61 2.72
CA MET A 666 -25.78 11.06 1.39
C MET A 666 -26.99 10.38 0.77
N LYS A 667 -27.85 9.73 1.57
CA LYS A 667 -29.13 9.23 1.08
C LYS A 667 -30.00 10.36 0.49
N ALA A 668 -30.12 11.49 1.20
CA ALA A 668 -30.87 12.64 0.71
C ALA A 668 -30.21 13.34 -0.50
N VAL A 669 -28.87 13.29 -0.61
CA VAL A 669 -28.17 13.70 -1.84
C VAL A 669 -28.56 12.78 -2.98
N ASN A 670 -28.52 11.47 -2.80
CA ASN A 670 -28.81 10.48 -3.85
C ASN A 670 -30.25 10.48 -4.37
N GLU A 671 -31.21 10.92 -3.56
CA GLU A 671 -32.61 11.08 -3.95
C GLU A 671 -32.83 12.28 -4.89
N ARG A 672 -31.85 13.17 -5.04
CA ARG A 672 -31.89 14.28 -6.00
C ARG A 672 -31.48 13.78 -7.40
N GLN A 673 -32.19 14.24 -8.42
CA GLN A 673 -31.85 13.97 -9.82
C GLN A 673 -30.78 14.98 -10.29
N PHE A 674 -29.63 14.50 -10.78
CA PHE A 674 -28.44 15.31 -11.15
C PHE A 674 -27.98 15.14 -12.59
#